data_AF-A0A101RNN9-F1
#
_entry.id   AF-A0A101RNN9-F1
#
_cell.length_a   1.000
_cell.length_b   1.000
_cell.length_c   1.000
_cell.angle_alpha   90.00
_cell.angle_beta   90.00
_cell.angle_gamma   90.00
#
_symmetry.space_group_name_H-M   'P 1'
#
loop_
_entity.id
_entity.type
_entity.pdbx_description
1 polymer ?
#
loop_
_entity_poly.entity_id
_entity_poly.type
_entity_poly.pdbx_seq_one_letter_code
_entity_poly.pdbx_strand_id
1 'polypeptide(L)'
;MRSALLSSVWTLFADPRLDGASDPVRLTSVLVLAKAPAASAHVITMSRDLAGWLGYGVSHVLHTVVPDVRASGIATCVPARDSAGWTHALDFELLPLKEARGQQGLNPLSLLSRRDLATFLRFCEAVLCPGWAPRDRPATPAGFLAKRRGRGSATDRLAMLLLALSARADGGVPMAPGRLPKGYTRSEATVAKLLGCSVDEARPVLKRLLVLGGVAWDRPERYGEDRLLVPAIRDAYQRARTASKPAPEQSVEDASGSSASAAPEELDAGAGCARCGEEGERESLVLAGDGWAQLSFEDVPVEVPAACGVQEPEVEASSQVKTGVDGSSGEAVAAGPHAAHPPVVTLSSSSAGDLDCFSGSAVLGEDPLRERAGAYEDLPGATEVLDAAAGGAVPLRGEQLSASTGWGWGSPVRTGGSVRPVGVPDDLTVALAPVAWLWAGLGRASTGAWLAKTVRRELVRLRSFVGDSEGVAERRLAERLKRRLDRQRTPVQDLAAWLIRRGLPQNNGCWSNLCDDGIRIDSGGTCPSCDCLIGDRRGLRQIVATEVAAQHPQVAAGEWRGAYEEALRAKFDYQSAVDAVRWERAAERQVAFYAAVEEQKAQLAEEKERRAARPCEDCGRTEAAGLCPVCSLSRSTKALVDQAVDIAVAVRADVDDPQAVAALTAQVGEDTWAVVRGAGAPDGAGDPVCRAFAEKDLAQKVLEQRRQRALQRLRESGPAEMEAAHVRRMTLHGMFPTEKNRERAEKAAAKARERVAQDLLREFLGDLARARAAALPRERPPAWSERCSDLAGRPLDEDTVAVGAGAGSA
;
A
#
# COMPACT_ATOMS: atom_id res chain seq x y z
N MET A 1 8.05 0.86 39.50
CA MET A 1 8.20 -0.21 38.49
C MET A 1 7.00 -0.31 37.56
N ARG A 2 6.00 -1.21 37.68
CA ARG A 2 4.95 -1.41 36.63
C ARG A 2 4.25 -0.11 36.17
N SER A 3 3.89 0.77 37.11
CA SER A 3 3.33 2.10 36.82
C SER A 3 4.29 3.01 36.03
N ALA A 4 5.58 3.00 36.38
CA ALA A 4 6.62 3.75 35.66
C ALA A 4 6.86 3.19 34.25
N LEU A 5 6.89 1.86 34.07
CA LEU A 5 7.01 1.23 32.74
C LEU A 5 5.81 1.59 31.85
N LEU A 6 4.59 1.47 32.37
CA LEU A 6 3.38 1.87 31.67
C LEU A 6 3.38 3.37 31.35
N SER A 7 3.80 4.22 32.30
CA SER A 7 3.95 5.67 32.06
C SER A 7 4.97 5.97 30.96
N SER A 8 6.10 5.24 30.94
CA SER A 8 7.16 5.43 29.94
C SER A 8 6.69 5.04 28.53
N VAL A 9 5.95 3.95 28.40
CA VAL A 9 5.32 3.54 27.13
C VAL A 9 4.30 4.58 26.67
N TRP A 10 3.48 5.14 27.58
CA TRP A 10 2.56 6.23 27.21
C TRP A 10 3.28 7.55 26.90
N THR A 11 4.41 7.85 27.54
CA THR A 11 5.24 9.01 27.16
C THR A 11 5.82 8.84 25.77
N LEU A 12 6.31 7.65 25.43
CA LEU A 12 6.76 7.33 24.07
C LEU A 12 5.62 7.42 23.04
N PHE A 13 4.41 6.98 23.39
CA PHE A 13 3.23 7.04 22.52
C PHE A 13 2.52 8.39 22.49
N ALA A 14 2.97 9.36 23.29
CA ALA A 14 2.56 10.76 23.23
C ALA A 14 3.57 11.63 22.46
N ASP A 15 4.61 11.04 21.90
CA ASP A 15 5.53 11.73 21.00
C ASP A 15 4.84 11.99 19.63
N PRO A 16 4.81 13.25 19.13
CA PRO A 16 4.18 13.57 17.84
C PRO A 16 4.72 12.78 16.64
N ARG A 17 5.92 12.20 16.74
CA ARG A 17 6.52 11.33 15.70
C ARG A 17 5.82 9.97 15.60
N LEU A 18 4.90 9.64 16.51
CA LEU A 18 4.03 8.46 16.42
C LEU A 18 2.56 8.77 16.08
N ASP A 19 2.19 10.04 15.82
CA ASP A 19 0.83 10.36 15.35
C ASP A 19 0.59 9.72 13.97
N GLY A 20 -0.49 8.92 13.87
CA GLY A 20 -0.80 8.13 12.68
C GLY A 20 0.16 6.96 12.38
N ALA A 21 1.20 6.73 13.19
CA ALA A 21 2.19 5.69 12.95
C ALA A 21 1.60 4.28 13.14
N SER A 22 2.01 3.35 12.28
CA SER A 22 1.48 1.98 12.27
C SER A 22 1.90 1.19 13.52
N ASP A 23 1.07 0.24 13.97
CA ASP A 23 1.40 -0.61 15.14
C ASP A 23 2.76 -1.33 15.05
N PRO A 24 3.26 -1.77 13.87
CA PRO A 24 4.64 -2.23 13.71
C PRO A 24 5.70 -1.20 14.14
N VAL A 25 5.54 0.09 13.80
CA VAL A 25 6.44 1.18 14.21
C VAL A 25 6.35 1.42 15.71
N ARG A 26 5.12 1.51 16.24
CA ARG A 26 4.86 1.73 17.67
C ARG A 26 5.44 0.59 18.53
N LEU A 27 5.23 -0.66 18.12
CA LEU A 27 5.79 -1.83 18.80
C LEU A 27 7.32 -1.89 18.66
N THR A 28 7.89 -1.55 17.50
CA THR A 28 9.34 -1.46 17.30
C THR A 28 9.96 -0.42 18.23
N SER A 29 9.35 0.76 18.36
CA SER A 29 9.80 1.83 19.26
C SER A 29 9.84 1.36 20.73
N VAL A 30 8.83 0.59 21.17
CA VAL A 30 8.79 -0.01 22.51
C VAL A 30 9.86 -1.10 22.69
N LEU A 31 10.14 -1.91 21.65
CA LEU A 31 11.18 -2.93 21.68
C LEU A 31 12.59 -2.31 21.72
N VAL A 32 12.83 -1.21 21.00
CA VAL A 32 14.08 -0.44 21.09
C VAL A 32 14.20 0.18 22.49
N LEU A 33 13.15 0.79 23.04
CA LEU A 33 13.14 1.28 24.43
C LEU A 33 13.48 0.18 25.44
N ALA A 34 12.94 -1.04 25.28
CA ALA A 34 13.22 -2.16 26.16
C ALA A 34 14.64 -2.74 26.02
N LYS A 35 15.24 -2.65 24.81
CA LYS A 35 16.61 -3.13 24.54
C LYS A 35 17.70 -2.08 24.76
N ALA A 36 17.34 -0.79 24.86
CA ALA A 36 18.28 0.31 25.04
C ALA A 36 19.10 0.18 26.34
N PRO A 37 20.44 0.36 26.30
CA PRO A 37 21.25 0.51 27.50
C PRO A 37 20.75 1.66 28.39
N ALA A 38 21.05 1.60 29.69
CA ALA A 38 20.68 2.69 30.61
C ALA A 38 21.38 4.02 30.28
N ALA A 39 22.56 3.98 29.65
CA ALA A 39 23.36 5.14 29.30
C ALA A 39 23.31 5.56 27.81
N SER A 40 22.68 4.77 26.92
CA SER A 40 22.65 5.03 25.47
C SER A 40 21.28 4.76 24.86
N ALA A 41 20.88 5.57 23.89
CA ALA A 41 19.65 5.39 23.11
C ALA A 41 19.81 4.43 21.91
N HIS A 42 21.03 3.93 21.67
CA HIS A 42 21.34 3.00 20.58
C HIS A 42 21.00 1.54 20.91
N VAL A 43 20.53 0.80 19.91
CA VAL A 43 20.26 -0.63 19.96
C VAL A 43 20.65 -1.29 18.64
N ILE A 44 21.73 -2.06 18.66
CA ILE A 44 22.07 -2.99 17.59
C ILE A 44 21.19 -4.25 17.72
N THR A 45 20.53 -4.65 16.63
CA THR A 45 19.69 -5.84 16.58
C THR A 45 19.66 -6.45 15.17
N MET A 46 19.63 -7.77 15.05
CA MET A 46 19.52 -8.40 13.74
C MET A 46 18.11 -8.21 13.17
N SER A 47 17.99 -8.04 11.85
CA SER A 47 16.70 -7.95 11.14
C SER A 47 15.83 -9.20 11.37
N ARG A 48 16.45 -10.38 11.50
CA ARG A 48 15.78 -11.65 11.84
C ARG A 48 15.18 -11.62 13.25
N ASP A 49 15.85 -10.98 14.21
CA ASP A 49 15.42 -10.94 15.61
C ASP A 49 14.22 -10.00 15.75
N LEU A 50 14.29 -8.83 15.11
CA LEU A 50 13.18 -7.87 15.03
C LEU A 50 11.95 -8.48 14.33
N ALA A 51 12.14 -9.23 13.25
CA ALA A 51 11.07 -9.99 12.60
C ALA A 51 10.44 -11.03 13.55
N GLY A 52 11.26 -11.73 14.36
CA GLY A 52 10.78 -12.63 15.41
C GLY A 52 9.99 -11.94 16.53
N TRP A 53 10.40 -10.73 16.94
CA TRP A 53 9.69 -9.90 17.93
C TRP A 53 8.34 -9.35 17.43
N LEU A 54 8.24 -9.00 16.15
CA LEU A 54 6.99 -8.51 15.54
C LEU A 54 6.10 -9.67 15.03
N GLY A 55 6.67 -10.86 14.83
CA GLY A 55 6.00 -12.03 14.23
C GLY A 55 5.81 -11.90 12.71
N TYR A 56 6.71 -11.20 12.03
CA TYR A 56 6.72 -11.04 10.57
C TYR A 56 7.85 -11.83 9.91
N GLY A 57 7.87 -11.87 8.57
CA GLY A 57 9.03 -12.32 7.81
C GLY A 57 10.08 -11.21 7.70
N VAL A 58 11.37 -11.58 7.60
CA VAL A 58 12.50 -10.64 7.60
C VAL A 58 12.38 -9.58 6.49
N SER A 59 12.00 -10.01 5.29
CA SER A 59 11.74 -9.12 4.14
C SER A 59 10.69 -8.04 4.44
N HIS A 60 9.56 -8.36 5.09
CA HIS A 60 8.55 -7.35 5.42
C HIS A 60 9.02 -6.35 6.49
N VAL A 61 9.90 -6.77 7.41
CA VAL A 61 10.54 -5.83 8.34
C VAL A 61 11.51 -4.90 7.59
N LEU A 62 12.35 -5.43 6.69
CA LEU A 62 13.33 -4.65 5.95
C LEU A 62 12.73 -3.69 4.91
N HIS A 63 11.69 -4.09 4.19
CA HIS A 63 11.08 -3.28 3.12
C HIS A 63 9.77 -2.58 3.52
N THR A 64 9.32 -2.69 4.76
CA THR A 64 8.15 -1.93 5.26
C THR A 64 8.41 -1.35 6.63
N VAL A 65 8.60 -2.17 7.68
CA VAL A 65 8.66 -1.65 9.05
C VAL A 65 9.86 -0.74 9.31
N VAL A 66 11.05 -1.06 8.80
CA VAL A 66 12.25 -0.22 8.95
C VAL A 66 12.14 1.10 8.17
N PRO A 67 11.67 1.10 6.90
CA PRO A 67 11.26 2.33 6.20
C PRO A 67 10.22 3.16 6.98
N ASP A 68 9.15 2.56 7.50
CA ASP A 68 8.11 3.27 8.26
C ASP A 68 8.69 3.89 9.55
N VAL A 69 9.55 3.18 10.28
CA VAL A 69 10.25 3.71 11.47
C VAL A 69 11.11 4.92 11.10
N ARG A 70 11.89 4.84 10.02
CA ARG A 70 12.70 5.97 9.52
C ARG A 70 11.82 7.14 9.08
N ALA A 71 10.72 6.88 8.37
CA ALA A 71 9.81 7.90 7.84
C ALA A 71 9.01 8.63 8.93
N SER A 72 8.65 7.94 10.01
CA SER A 72 8.04 8.55 11.20
C SER A 72 9.00 9.46 11.98
N GLY A 73 10.31 9.28 11.80
CA GLY A 73 11.33 10.01 12.55
C GLY A 73 11.48 9.60 14.02
N ILE A 74 10.73 8.60 14.51
CA ILE A 74 10.78 8.18 15.92
C ILE A 74 12.15 7.63 16.33
N ALA A 75 12.84 6.98 15.40
CA ALA A 75 14.20 6.50 15.58
C ALA A 75 15.00 6.64 14.27
N THR A 76 16.28 6.95 14.38
CA THR A 76 17.18 6.68 13.25
C THR A 76 17.38 5.17 13.13
N CYS A 77 17.69 4.70 11.93
CA CYS A 77 18.09 3.30 11.74
C CYS A 77 19.16 3.22 10.65
N VAL A 78 20.35 2.71 10.98
CA VAL A 78 21.49 2.59 10.08
C VAL A 78 21.80 1.10 9.85
N PRO A 79 22.12 0.67 8.62
CA PRO A 79 22.63 -0.68 8.37
C PRO A 79 24.00 -0.84 9.05
N ALA A 80 24.11 -1.75 10.02
CA ALA A 80 25.38 -2.07 10.66
C ALA A 80 26.11 -3.14 9.84
N ARG A 81 27.32 -2.82 9.37
CA ARG A 81 28.07 -3.61 8.39
C ARG A 81 29.19 -4.44 9.01
N ASP A 82 29.50 -5.55 8.35
CA ASP A 82 30.71 -6.33 8.62
C ASP A 82 31.92 -5.78 7.82
N SER A 83 33.11 -6.34 8.04
CA SER A 83 34.35 -5.96 7.36
C SER A 83 34.40 -6.32 5.86
N ALA A 84 33.36 -6.95 5.31
CA ALA A 84 33.16 -7.16 3.88
C ALA A 84 32.08 -6.23 3.29
N GLY A 85 31.62 -5.24 4.07
CA GLY A 85 30.62 -4.26 3.66
C GLY A 85 29.18 -4.75 3.69
N TRP A 86 28.90 -5.96 4.19
CA TRP A 86 27.54 -6.50 4.22
C TRP A 86 26.78 -6.07 5.47
N THR A 87 25.57 -5.58 5.26
CA THR A 87 24.61 -5.28 6.33
C THR A 87 24.24 -6.55 7.09
N HIS A 88 24.83 -6.75 8.27
CA HIS A 88 24.55 -7.90 9.14
C HIS A 88 23.48 -7.57 10.21
N ALA A 89 23.46 -6.34 10.72
CA ALA A 89 22.51 -5.89 11.74
C ALA A 89 21.90 -4.52 11.41
N LEU A 90 20.98 -4.08 12.26
CA LEU A 90 20.37 -2.75 12.27
C LEU A 90 20.78 -2.06 13.57
N ASP A 91 21.44 -0.90 13.50
CA ASP A 91 21.54 0.00 14.64
C ASP A 91 20.33 0.96 14.64
N PHE A 92 19.68 1.11 15.79
CA PHE A 92 18.56 2.03 16.00
C PHE A 92 18.89 3.02 17.10
N GLU A 93 18.81 4.32 16.84
CA GLU A 93 18.83 5.34 17.91
C GLU A 93 17.41 5.87 18.17
N LEU A 94 16.85 5.59 19.34
CA LEU A 94 15.52 6.07 19.73
C LEU A 94 15.57 7.53 20.15
N LEU A 95 15.18 8.44 19.25
CA LEU A 95 15.37 9.88 19.43
C LEU A 95 14.65 10.47 20.67
N PRO A 96 13.40 10.11 21.03
CA PRO A 96 12.77 10.59 22.26
C PRO A 96 13.51 10.18 23.53
N LEU A 97 14.20 9.02 23.51
CA LEU A 97 15.02 8.54 24.62
C LEU A 97 16.36 9.27 24.70
N LYS A 98 16.96 9.62 23.55
CA LYS A 98 18.13 10.50 23.44
C LYS A 98 17.81 11.88 24.01
N GLU A 99 16.72 12.48 23.54
CA GLU A 99 16.26 13.81 23.94
C GLU A 99 15.90 13.87 25.43
N ALA A 100 15.12 12.90 25.93
CA ALA A 100 14.76 12.81 27.34
C ALA A 100 15.98 12.68 28.27
N ARG A 101 17.05 12.01 27.84
CA ARG A 101 18.29 11.84 28.62
C ARG A 101 19.27 13.01 28.49
N GLY A 102 19.22 13.77 27.38
CA GLY A 102 19.96 15.02 27.22
C GLY A 102 19.35 16.19 28.00
N GLN A 103 18.04 16.15 28.26
CA GLN A 103 17.32 17.14 29.07
C GLN A 103 17.40 16.79 30.56
N GLN A 104 17.84 17.73 31.41
CA GLN A 104 17.80 17.57 32.87
C GLN A 104 16.38 17.79 33.44
N GLY A 105 15.42 16.98 32.99
CA GLY A 105 14.00 17.07 33.36
C GLY A 105 13.43 15.75 33.87
N LEU A 106 12.31 15.82 34.60
CA LEU A 106 11.56 14.67 35.14
C LEU A 106 10.74 13.94 34.06
N ASN A 107 11.39 13.51 32.98
CA ASN A 107 10.77 12.75 31.91
C ASN A 107 10.70 11.25 32.28
N PRO A 108 9.54 10.57 32.19
CA PRO A 108 9.43 9.14 32.48
C PRO A 108 10.43 8.24 31.73
N LEU A 109 10.88 8.64 30.53
CA LEU A 109 11.88 7.91 29.73
C LEU A 109 13.31 8.03 30.30
N SER A 110 13.69 9.16 30.90
CA SER A 110 15.02 9.34 31.50
C SER A 110 15.14 8.72 32.90
N LEU A 111 14.02 8.60 33.61
CA LEU A 111 13.92 7.96 34.93
C LEU A 111 14.03 6.41 34.91
N LEU A 112 14.14 5.78 33.73
CA LEU A 112 14.26 4.33 33.59
C LEU A 112 15.67 3.84 33.94
N SER A 113 15.82 3.29 35.15
CA SER A 113 17.09 2.69 35.60
C SER A 113 17.46 1.43 34.82
N ARG A 114 18.74 1.01 34.90
CA ARG A 114 19.21 -0.30 34.40
C ARG A 114 18.38 -1.48 34.92
N ARG A 115 17.82 -1.38 36.14
CA ARG A 115 16.94 -2.41 36.72
C ARG A 115 15.55 -2.38 36.08
N ASP A 116 14.98 -1.21 35.84
CA ASP A 116 13.67 -1.07 35.21
C ASP A 116 13.71 -1.51 33.75
N LEU A 117 14.75 -1.11 32.99
CA LEU A 117 14.98 -1.56 31.61
C LEU A 117 15.19 -3.08 31.52
N ALA A 118 16.05 -3.67 32.37
CA ALA A 118 16.23 -5.13 32.39
C ALA A 118 14.94 -5.88 32.80
N THR A 119 14.11 -5.29 33.66
CA THR A 119 12.79 -5.87 34.00
C THR A 119 11.81 -5.72 32.83
N PHE A 120 11.85 -4.60 32.11
CA PHE A 120 10.98 -4.33 30.97
C PHE A 120 11.33 -5.21 29.77
N LEU A 121 12.62 -5.47 29.52
CA LEU A 121 13.07 -6.44 28.53
C LEU A 121 12.55 -7.85 28.88
N ARG A 122 12.74 -8.33 30.11
CA ARG A 122 12.21 -9.63 30.55
C ARG A 122 10.68 -9.72 30.48
N PHE A 123 9.99 -8.62 30.73
CA PHE A 123 8.54 -8.54 30.55
C PHE A 123 8.16 -8.64 29.07
N CYS A 124 8.85 -7.91 28.19
CA CYS A 124 8.67 -8.03 26.74
C CYS A 124 9.00 -9.45 26.26
N GLU A 125 10.06 -10.09 26.76
CA GLU A 125 10.42 -11.48 26.44
C GLU A 125 9.28 -12.44 26.80
N ALA A 126 8.76 -12.37 28.03
CA ALA A 126 7.68 -13.23 28.51
C ALA A 126 6.37 -13.09 27.70
N VAL A 127 6.09 -11.92 27.13
CA VAL A 127 4.93 -11.70 26.26
C VAL A 127 5.24 -12.08 24.80
N LEU A 128 6.37 -11.64 24.25
CA LEU A 128 6.61 -11.50 22.80
C LEU A 128 7.79 -12.29 22.23
N CYS A 129 8.73 -12.80 23.04
CA CYS A 129 9.93 -13.47 22.52
C CYS A 129 9.53 -14.66 21.64
N PRO A 130 10.07 -14.82 20.42
CA PRO A 130 9.77 -15.98 19.57
C PRO A 130 10.29 -17.33 20.13
N GLY A 131 11.13 -17.27 21.18
CA GLY A 131 11.96 -18.37 21.68
C GLY A 131 13.36 -18.29 21.06
N TRP A 132 14.39 -18.30 21.90
CA TRP A 132 15.80 -18.21 21.49
C TRP A 132 16.65 -19.23 22.25
N ALA A 133 17.56 -19.90 21.55
CA ALA A 133 18.58 -20.77 22.15
C ALA A 133 19.96 -20.32 21.64
N PRO A 134 20.67 -19.43 22.35
CA PRO A 134 22.02 -19.03 21.99
C PRO A 134 23.02 -20.12 22.37
N ARG A 135 24.01 -20.35 21.50
CA ARG A 135 25.03 -21.42 21.63
C ARG A 135 25.65 -21.51 23.02
N ASP A 136 25.96 -20.36 23.60
CA ASP A 136 26.73 -20.23 24.85
C ASP A 136 25.92 -19.60 26.01
N ARG A 137 24.58 -19.65 25.96
CA ARG A 137 23.70 -19.02 26.98
C ARG A 137 22.45 -19.85 27.26
N PRO A 138 21.85 -19.75 28.47
CA PRO A 138 20.53 -20.35 28.73
C PRO A 138 19.50 -19.82 27.73
N ALA A 139 18.66 -20.72 27.22
CA ALA A 139 17.64 -20.39 26.24
C ALA A 139 16.57 -19.45 26.84
N THR A 140 16.25 -18.36 26.12
CA THR A 140 15.09 -17.52 26.43
C THR A 140 13.84 -18.27 25.95
N PRO A 141 12.91 -18.68 26.84
CA PRO A 141 11.72 -19.41 26.44
C PRO A 141 10.80 -18.55 25.57
N ALA A 142 10.01 -19.21 24.73
CA ALA A 142 9.02 -18.53 23.89
C ALA A 142 7.95 -17.84 24.77
N GLY A 143 7.72 -16.55 24.53
CA GLY A 143 6.67 -15.78 25.19
C GLY A 143 5.28 -16.24 24.75
N PHE A 144 4.23 -15.93 25.53
CA PHE A 144 2.91 -16.52 25.28
C PHE A 144 2.23 -16.06 23.97
N LEU A 145 2.69 -14.97 23.33
CA LEU A 145 2.30 -14.57 21.97
C LEU A 145 3.27 -15.00 20.85
N ALA A 146 4.33 -15.76 21.16
CA ALA A 146 5.35 -16.22 20.18
C ALA A 146 4.76 -16.93 18.95
N LYS A 147 3.68 -17.70 19.17
CA LYS A 147 2.95 -18.46 18.13
C LYS A 147 2.22 -17.56 17.15
N ARG A 148 1.88 -16.31 17.52
CA ARG A 148 1.22 -15.36 16.61
C ARG A 148 2.24 -14.82 15.61
N ARG A 149 2.01 -15.11 14.34
CA ARG A 149 2.80 -14.63 13.19
C ARG A 149 1.88 -14.18 12.04
N GLY A 150 2.41 -13.47 11.05
CA GLY A 150 1.70 -13.05 9.83
C GLY A 150 0.93 -11.72 9.95
N ARG A 151 0.04 -11.42 9.00
CA ARG A 151 -0.69 -10.12 8.93
C ARG A 151 -1.41 -9.80 10.24
N GLY A 152 -1.24 -8.57 10.73
CA GLY A 152 -1.78 -8.12 12.03
C GLY A 152 -1.06 -8.64 13.28
N SER A 153 0.06 -9.37 13.14
CA SER A 153 0.82 -9.89 14.29
C SER A 153 1.31 -8.79 15.22
N ALA A 154 1.87 -7.69 14.69
CA ALA A 154 2.34 -6.58 15.52
C ALA A 154 1.21 -5.89 16.29
N THR A 155 0.04 -5.66 15.68
CA THR A 155 -1.15 -5.12 16.36
C THR A 155 -1.60 -6.01 17.52
N ASP A 156 -1.73 -7.33 17.29
CA ASP A 156 -2.14 -8.26 18.35
C ASP A 156 -1.10 -8.31 19.48
N ARG A 157 0.19 -8.33 19.13
CA ARG A 157 1.31 -8.30 20.07
C ARG A 157 1.36 -6.99 20.88
N LEU A 158 1.14 -5.84 20.25
CA LEU A 158 1.09 -4.53 20.90
C LEU A 158 -0.12 -4.43 21.85
N ALA A 159 -1.31 -4.82 21.40
CA ALA A 159 -2.50 -4.89 22.23
C ALA A 159 -2.26 -5.77 23.46
N MET A 160 -1.67 -6.95 23.28
CA MET A 160 -1.32 -7.85 24.39
C MET A 160 -0.32 -7.23 25.36
N LEU A 161 0.73 -6.56 24.86
CA LEU A 161 1.74 -5.91 25.70
C LEU A 161 1.11 -4.80 26.56
N LEU A 162 0.25 -3.98 25.98
CA LEU A 162 -0.47 -2.90 26.67
C LEU A 162 -1.51 -3.44 27.68
N LEU A 163 -2.24 -4.50 27.32
CA LEU A 163 -3.16 -5.20 28.23
C LEU A 163 -2.40 -5.81 29.41
N ALA A 164 -1.25 -6.43 29.18
CA ALA A 164 -0.42 -7.03 30.21
C ALA A 164 0.23 -5.98 31.14
N LEU A 165 0.71 -4.85 30.62
CA LEU A 165 1.19 -3.72 31.44
C LEU A 165 0.05 -3.09 32.25
N SER A 166 -1.17 -3.12 31.73
CA SER A 166 -2.37 -2.60 32.40
C SER A 166 -2.96 -3.57 33.44
N ALA A 167 -2.81 -4.88 33.26
CA ALA A 167 -3.36 -5.93 34.10
C ALA A 167 -2.82 -5.91 35.53
N ARG A 168 -3.73 -5.87 36.50
CA ARG A 168 -3.47 -5.90 37.95
C ARG A 168 -2.71 -7.16 38.35
N ALA A 169 -2.22 -7.20 39.60
CA ALA A 169 -1.46 -8.35 40.11
C ALA A 169 -2.25 -9.67 40.03
N ASP A 170 -3.58 -9.66 40.20
CA ASP A 170 -4.47 -10.81 40.02
C ASP A 170 -4.72 -11.22 38.56
N GLY A 171 -4.11 -10.53 37.59
CA GLY A 171 -4.32 -10.68 36.15
C GLY A 171 -5.50 -9.85 35.61
N GLY A 172 -6.30 -9.19 36.45
CA GLY A 172 -7.49 -8.44 36.03
C GLY A 172 -7.17 -7.13 35.33
N VAL A 173 -7.68 -6.92 34.12
CA VAL A 173 -7.45 -5.70 33.34
C VAL A 173 -8.39 -4.58 33.81
N PRO A 174 -7.89 -3.35 34.09
CA PRO A 174 -8.76 -2.20 34.34
C PRO A 174 -9.50 -1.82 33.06
N MET A 175 -10.83 -1.91 33.10
CA MET A 175 -11.69 -1.60 31.96
C MET A 175 -11.81 -0.09 31.71
N ALA A 176 -12.00 0.30 30.46
CA ALA A 176 -12.15 1.70 30.06
C ALA A 176 -13.38 2.37 30.72
N PRO A 177 -13.23 3.55 31.34
CA PRO A 177 -14.34 4.35 31.84
C PRO A 177 -15.03 5.11 30.70
N GLY A 178 -16.35 5.30 30.81
CA GLY A 178 -17.15 6.09 29.86
C GLY A 178 -18.49 5.44 29.50
N ARG A 179 -19.23 6.12 28.61
CA ARG A 179 -20.44 5.58 27.97
C ARG A 179 -20.02 4.66 26.82
N LEU A 180 -20.58 3.45 26.77
CA LEU A 180 -20.34 2.52 25.66
C LEU A 180 -21.22 2.86 24.45
N PRO A 181 -20.71 2.72 23.20
CA PRO A 181 -21.56 2.70 22.01
C PRO A 181 -22.51 1.49 22.03
N LYS A 182 -23.69 1.61 21.40
CA LYS A 182 -24.65 0.51 21.30
C LYS A 182 -24.05 -0.64 20.47
N GLY A 183 -24.13 -1.88 20.97
CA GLY A 183 -23.67 -3.08 20.24
C GLY A 183 -22.19 -3.43 20.41
N TYR A 184 -21.52 -2.90 21.43
CA TYR A 184 -20.11 -3.20 21.76
C TYR A 184 -19.95 -3.50 23.26
N THR A 185 -18.99 -4.34 23.61
CA THR A 185 -18.67 -4.66 25.00
C THR A 185 -17.67 -3.65 25.59
N ARG A 186 -17.56 -3.59 26.92
CA ARG A 186 -16.52 -2.80 27.60
C ARG A 186 -15.12 -3.38 27.36
N SER A 187 -14.99 -4.67 27.10
CA SER A 187 -13.71 -5.29 26.74
C SER A 187 -13.23 -4.83 25.35
N GLU A 188 -14.10 -4.77 24.35
CA GLU A 188 -13.79 -4.20 23.02
C GLU A 188 -13.37 -2.73 23.12
N ALA A 189 -14.16 -1.90 23.83
CA ALA A 189 -13.84 -0.49 24.05
C ALA A 189 -12.52 -0.28 24.83
N THR A 190 -12.12 -1.24 25.67
CA THR A 190 -10.83 -1.19 26.38
C THR A 190 -9.65 -1.46 25.43
N VAL A 191 -9.77 -2.44 24.52
CA VAL A 191 -8.73 -2.70 23.50
C VAL A 191 -8.63 -1.52 22.52
N ALA A 192 -9.76 -0.94 22.11
CA ALA A 192 -9.81 0.24 21.25
C ALA A 192 -9.05 1.43 21.88
N LYS A 193 -9.32 1.73 23.16
CA LYS A 193 -8.62 2.80 23.88
C LYS A 193 -7.13 2.54 24.07
N LEU A 194 -6.70 1.29 24.22
CA LEU A 194 -5.28 0.96 24.34
C LEU A 194 -4.53 1.09 23.00
N LEU A 195 -5.16 0.69 21.89
CA LEU A 195 -4.55 0.86 20.56
C LEU A 195 -4.66 2.29 20.04
N GLY A 196 -5.68 3.05 20.44
CA GLY A 196 -5.98 4.38 19.86
C GLY A 196 -6.80 4.30 18.57
N CYS A 197 -7.54 3.22 18.35
CA CYS A 197 -8.32 2.96 17.15
C CYS A 197 -9.84 2.88 17.44
N SER A 198 -10.66 2.64 16.41
CA SER A 198 -12.09 2.43 16.57
C SER A 198 -12.43 1.09 17.24
N VAL A 199 -13.64 0.99 17.79
CA VAL A 199 -14.10 -0.24 18.46
C VAL A 199 -14.29 -1.40 17.47
N ASP A 200 -14.64 -1.10 16.21
CA ASP A 200 -14.72 -2.07 15.12
C ASP A 200 -13.37 -2.65 14.71
N GLU A 201 -12.30 -1.86 14.75
CA GLU A 201 -10.93 -2.33 14.49
C GLU A 201 -10.37 -3.14 15.67
N ALA A 202 -10.76 -2.79 16.90
CA ALA A 202 -10.35 -3.48 18.12
C ALA A 202 -11.05 -4.84 18.34
N ARG A 203 -12.34 -4.95 17.97
CA ARG A 203 -13.15 -6.18 18.01
C ARG A 203 -12.43 -7.43 17.45
N PRO A 204 -11.90 -7.43 16.20
CA PRO A 204 -11.18 -8.58 15.66
C PRO A 204 -9.81 -8.81 16.31
N VAL A 205 -9.16 -7.80 16.89
CA VAL A 205 -7.93 -7.96 17.70
C VAL A 205 -8.27 -8.75 18.97
N LEU A 206 -9.28 -8.31 19.73
CA LEU A 206 -9.72 -8.99 20.95
C LEU A 206 -10.14 -10.44 20.68
N LYS A 207 -10.91 -10.68 19.61
CA LYS A 207 -11.30 -12.03 19.19
C LYS A 207 -10.09 -12.94 18.92
N ARG A 208 -9.02 -12.43 18.28
CA ARG A 208 -7.78 -13.19 18.08
C ARG A 208 -7.04 -13.45 19.40
N LEU A 209 -6.96 -12.47 20.29
CA LEU A 209 -6.28 -12.65 21.59
C LEU A 209 -6.99 -13.66 22.51
N LEU A 210 -8.33 -13.74 22.45
CA LEU A 210 -9.13 -14.78 23.12
C LEU A 210 -8.82 -16.17 22.54
N VAL A 211 -8.85 -16.33 21.20
CA VAL A 211 -8.54 -17.59 20.52
C VAL A 211 -7.10 -18.06 20.76
N LEU A 212 -6.15 -17.14 20.94
CA LEU A 212 -4.76 -17.42 21.28
C LEU A 212 -4.54 -17.72 22.77
N GLY A 213 -5.55 -17.57 23.64
CA GLY A 213 -5.43 -17.72 25.09
C GLY A 213 -4.61 -16.63 25.80
N GLY A 214 -4.24 -15.56 25.10
CA GLY A 214 -3.50 -14.43 25.68
C GLY A 214 -4.35 -13.60 26.66
N VAL A 215 -5.66 -13.56 26.42
CA VAL A 215 -6.67 -13.04 27.37
C VAL A 215 -7.82 -14.03 27.53
N ALA A 216 -8.54 -13.89 28.64
CA ALA A 216 -9.81 -14.57 28.92
C ALA A 216 -10.79 -13.58 29.57
N TRP A 217 -12.07 -13.95 29.69
CA TRP A 217 -13.04 -13.16 30.45
C TRP A 217 -12.94 -13.44 31.96
N ASP A 218 -13.01 -12.41 32.80
CA ASP A 218 -13.07 -12.56 34.26
C ASP A 218 -14.50 -12.89 34.70
N ARG A 219 -14.74 -14.15 35.06
CA ARG A 219 -16.04 -14.69 35.54
C ARG A 219 -17.20 -14.36 34.59
N PRO A 220 -17.19 -14.89 33.34
CA PRO A 220 -18.19 -14.56 32.32
C PRO A 220 -19.63 -14.82 32.76
N GLU A 221 -19.88 -15.85 33.57
CA GLU A 221 -21.18 -16.16 34.17
C GLU A 221 -21.76 -14.99 35.02
N ARG A 222 -20.90 -14.16 35.62
CA ARG A 222 -21.29 -13.10 36.56
C ARG A 222 -21.18 -11.69 35.98
N TYR A 223 -20.31 -11.49 35.00
CA TYR A 223 -20.03 -10.16 34.42
C TYR A 223 -20.17 -10.11 32.88
N GLY A 224 -20.58 -11.21 32.23
CA GLY A 224 -20.56 -11.34 30.78
C GLY A 224 -19.15 -11.19 30.20
N GLU A 225 -19.08 -10.81 28.93
CA GLU A 225 -17.82 -10.56 28.21
C GLU A 225 -17.17 -9.20 28.58
N ASP A 226 -17.67 -8.52 29.61
CA ASP A 226 -17.43 -7.10 29.92
C ASP A 226 -16.17 -6.85 30.77
N ARG A 227 -15.44 -7.90 31.14
CA ARG A 227 -14.17 -7.86 31.91
C ARG A 227 -13.12 -8.78 31.32
N LEU A 228 -11.88 -8.29 31.19
CA LEU A 228 -10.73 -9.08 30.72
C LEU A 228 -9.77 -9.45 31.85
N LEU A 229 -9.14 -10.60 31.67
CA LEU A 229 -8.07 -11.17 32.47
C LEU A 229 -6.92 -11.58 31.54
N VAL A 230 -5.68 -11.44 32.00
CA VAL A 230 -4.50 -12.05 31.37
C VAL A 230 -4.14 -13.33 32.15
N PRO A 231 -4.41 -14.55 31.62
CA PRO A 231 -4.21 -15.80 32.36
C PRO A 231 -2.77 -15.97 32.85
N ALA A 232 -1.78 -15.74 31.99
CA ALA A 232 -0.36 -15.88 32.33
C ALA A 232 0.07 -15.03 33.56
N ILE A 233 -0.55 -13.86 33.78
CA ILE A 233 -0.28 -13.00 34.93
C ILE A 233 -0.98 -13.54 36.18
N ARG A 234 -2.26 -13.93 36.08
CA ARG A 234 -2.99 -14.58 37.18
C ARG A 234 -2.25 -15.81 37.69
N ASP A 235 -1.81 -16.66 36.77
CA ASP A 235 -1.19 -17.94 37.09
C ASP A 235 0.23 -17.74 37.68
N ALA A 236 0.96 -16.71 37.23
CA ALA A 236 2.22 -16.28 37.86
C ALA A 236 2.01 -15.71 39.27
N TYR A 237 0.97 -14.91 39.48
CA TYR A 237 0.61 -14.38 40.80
C TYR A 237 0.12 -15.46 41.77
N GLN A 238 -0.60 -16.47 41.27
CA GLN A 238 -0.97 -17.65 42.05
C GLN A 238 0.29 -18.42 42.49
N ARG A 239 1.23 -18.72 41.57
CA ARG A 239 2.51 -19.36 41.90
C ARG A 239 3.32 -18.57 42.95
N ALA A 240 3.38 -17.24 42.81
CA ALA A 240 4.01 -16.38 43.80
C ALA A 240 3.31 -16.47 45.17
N ARG A 241 1.97 -16.37 45.20
CA ARG A 241 1.20 -16.48 46.45
C ARG A 241 1.29 -17.84 47.13
N THR A 242 1.41 -18.95 46.38
CA THR A 242 1.63 -20.27 46.97
C THR A 242 3.05 -20.39 47.54
N ALA A 243 4.06 -19.84 46.87
CA ALA A 243 5.43 -19.83 47.37
C ALA A 243 5.64 -18.89 48.57
N SER A 244 4.84 -17.83 48.70
CA SER A 244 4.88 -16.90 49.85
C SER A 244 3.94 -17.28 51.00
N LYS A 245 3.22 -18.41 50.93
CA LYS A 245 2.43 -18.90 52.05
C LYS A 245 3.31 -19.86 52.87
N PRO A 246 3.56 -19.62 54.18
CA PRO A 246 4.24 -20.60 55.01
C PRO A 246 3.44 -21.91 55.04
N ALA A 247 4.16 -23.03 55.16
CA ALA A 247 3.52 -24.33 55.28
C ALA A 247 2.62 -24.37 56.53
N PRO A 248 1.42 -24.96 56.46
CA PRO A 248 0.61 -25.17 57.65
C PRO A 248 1.31 -26.19 58.56
N GLU A 249 1.41 -25.87 59.84
CA GLU A 249 1.83 -26.83 60.86
C GLU A 249 0.84 -28.00 60.89
N GLN A 250 1.35 -29.22 61.04
CA GLN A 250 0.53 -30.42 61.11
C GLN A 250 -0.10 -30.52 62.51
N SER A 251 -1.34 -30.07 62.64
CA SER A 251 -2.16 -30.31 63.84
C SER A 251 -2.44 -31.81 63.99
N VAL A 252 -1.90 -32.41 65.06
CA VAL A 252 -2.03 -33.85 65.34
C VAL A 252 -3.20 -34.09 66.30
N GLU A 253 -4.22 -34.77 65.80
CA GLU A 253 -5.29 -35.48 66.53
C GLU A 253 -5.33 -36.90 65.91
N ASP A 254 -5.35 -38.02 66.62
CA ASP A 254 -5.45 -38.30 68.06
C ASP A 254 -4.68 -39.60 68.40
N ALA A 255 -4.19 -39.74 69.64
CA ALA A 255 -4.20 -41.00 70.42
C ALA A 255 -3.56 -40.84 71.81
N SER A 256 -4.31 -41.15 72.88
CA SER A 256 -3.75 -41.35 74.23
C SER A 256 -3.05 -42.72 74.34
N GLY A 257 -1.83 -42.79 74.90
CA GLY A 257 -0.95 -43.96 74.68
C GLY A 257 0.08 -44.38 75.74
N SER A 258 0.20 -43.70 76.89
CA SER A 258 0.95 -44.15 78.10
C SER A 258 2.49 -44.33 78.07
N SER A 259 3.09 -43.98 79.22
CA SER A 259 4.32 -44.55 79.85
C SER A 259 5.75 -44.27 79.33
N ALA A 260 6.56 -43.77 80.28
CA ALA A 260 7.96 -44.15 80.58
C ALA A 260 9.16 -43.55 79.78
N SER A 261 9.56 -42.35 80.21
CA SER A 261 10.88 -42.08 80.85
C SER A 261 12.18 -42.62 80.22
N ALA A 262 12.97 -41.71 79.63
CA ALA A 262 14.37 -41.48 80.00
C ALA A 262 14.88 -40.09 79.55
N ALA A 263 15.80 -39.52 80.34
CA ALA A 263 16.64 -38.35 80.06
C ALA A 263 18.09 -38.69 80.54
N PRO A 264 19.15 -37.86 80.40
CA PRO A 264 19.21 -36.48 79.89
C PRO A 264 20.37 -36.20 78.88
N GLU A 265 20.58 -34.90 78.57
CA GLU A 265 21.82 -34.10 78.33
C GLU A 265 23.07 -34.76 77.70
N GLU A 266 23.78 -34.15 76.73
CA GLU A 266 24.56 -32.89 76.72
C GLU A 266 24.63 -32.27 75.29
N LEU A 267 25.05 -31.05 74.91
CA LEU A 267 25.56 -29.76 75.48
C LEU A 267 25.08 -28.63 74.50
N ASP A 268 24.89 -27.34 74.84
CA ASP A 268 25.84 -26.20 75.00
C ASP A 268 26.77 -25.90 73.79
N ALA A 269 27.02 -24.66 73.32
CA ALA A 269 26.63 -23.28 73.69
C ALA A 269 26.35 -22.45 72.40
N GLY A 270 26.14 -21.12 72.34
CA GLY A 270 26.19 -20.02 73.31
C GLY A 270 26.21 -18.68 72.55
N ALA A 271 25.36 -17.71 72.90
CA ALA A 271 24.93 -16.59 72.06
C ALA A 271 25.99 -15.55 71.59
N GLY A 272 25.97 -15.25 70.27
CA GLY A 272 25.71 -13.91 69.70
C GLY A 272 26.72 -12.74 69.81
N CYS A 273 26.62 -11.78 68.89
CA CYS A 273 27.09 -10.39 69.05
C CYS A 273 26.37 -9.44 68.05
N ALA A 274 26.39 -8.13 68.31
CA ALA A 274 25.83 -7.10 67.43
C ALA A 274 26.77 -5.88 67.31
N ARG A 275 26.84 -5.32 66.09
CA ARG A 275 27.23 -3.96 65.67
C ARG A 275 28.24 -3.11 66.50
N CYS A 276 29.24 -2.58 65.77
CA CYS A 276 30.07 -1.37 66.04
C CYS A 276 31.39 -1.53 66.84
N GLY A 277 32.30 -0.57 66.65
CA GLY A 277 33.76 -0.62 66.94
C GLY A 277 34.56 -0.90 65.65
N GLU A 278 35.30 0.00 64.99
CA GLU A 278 36.11 1.20 65.38
C GLU A 278 37.34 0.82 66.24
N GLU A 279 38.57 1.27 65.97
CA GLU A 279 39.11 2.18 64.92
C GLU A 279 40.63 1.92 64.71
N GLY A 280 41.31 2.52 63.70
CA GLY A 280 42.79 2.53 63.65
C GLY A 280 43.50 2.62 62.29
N GLU A 281 43.58 3.84 61.72
CA GLU A 281 44.74 4.51 61.07
C GLU A 281 45.78 3.73 60.20
N ARG A 282 46.39 4.27 59.12
CA ARG A 282 46.22 5.50 58.31
C ARG A 282 47.12 5.33 57.07
N GLU A 283 46.63 5.65 55.87
CA GLU A 283 47.43 6.42 54.92
C GLU A 283 46.53 7.12 53.89
N SER A 284 46.93 8.32 53.47
CA SER A 284 46.23 9.10 52.45
C SER A 284 47.08 9.15 51.19
N LEU A 285 46.43 9.24 50.03
CA LEU A 285 46.89 10.16 48.98
C LEU A 285 45.78 10.46 47.96
N VAL A 286 45.89 11.64 47.37
CA VAL A 286 44.93 12.22 46.42
C VAL A 286 45.06 11.56 45.06
N LEU A 287 43.94 11.27 44.40
CA LEU A 287 43.87 11.24 42.95
C LEU A 287 42.91 12.33 42.46
N ALA A 288 43.48 13.28 41.73
CA ALA A 288 42.79 14.37 41.05
C ALA A 288 43.14 14.32 39.56
N GLY A 289 42.36 15.01 38.73
CA GLY A 289 42.68 15.24 37.32
C GLY A 289 41.80 14.44 36.36
N ASP A 290 40.98 15.16 35.62
CA ASP A 290 40.20 14.65 34.49
C ASP A 290 41.10 14.18 33.34
N GLY A 291 40.63 13.19 32.57
CA GLY A 291 41.41 12.60 31.47
C GLY A 291 40.56 11.86 30.45
N TRP A 292 39.75 12.58 29.66
CA TRP A 292 39.14 12.00 28.45
C TRP A 292 40.21 11.83 27.37
N ALA A 293 40.57 10.59 27.06
CA ALA A 293 41.42 10.24 25.93
C ALA A 293 40.76 9.14 25.09
N GLN A 294 40.15 9.55 23.98
CA GLN A 294 39.70 8.65 22.92
C GLN A 294 40.95 8.16 22.17
N LEU A 295 41.23 6.86 22.21
CA LEU A 295 42.28 6.25 21.39
C LEU A 295 41.65 5.61 20.15
N SER A 296 41.99 6.15 18.99
CA SER A 296 41.78 5.55 17.68
C SER A 296 42.60 4.26 17.52
N PHE A 297 42.15 3.38 16.64
CA PHE A 297 42.89 2.16 16.29
C PHE A 297 43.61 2.36 14.95
N GLU A 298 44.70 3.12 14.99
CA GLU A 298 45.59 3.40 13.85
C GLU A 298 47.04 3.57 14.36
N ASP A 299 48.00 3.55 13.43
CA ASP A 299 49.46 3.65 13.65
C ASP A 299 50.15 2.54 14.48
N VAL A 300 50.40 1.41 13.81
CA VAL A 300 51.65 0.65 13.95
C VAL A 300 52.24 0.45 12.55
N PRO A 301 53.49 0.85 12.26
CA PRO A 301 54.00 0.91 10.90
C PRO A 301 54.34 -0.47 10.31
N VAL A 302 54.16 -0.59 8.99
CA VAL A 302 54.66 -1.71 8.18
C VAL A 302 55.61 -1.16 7.13
N GLU A 303 56.90 -1.44 7.28
CA GLU A 303 57.88 -1.26 6.20
C GLU A 303 57.75 -2.40 5.18
N VAL A 304 57.80 -2.05 3.90
CA VAL A 304 57.80 -3.01 2.78
C VAL A 304 59.24 -3.34 2.40
N PRO A 305 59.50 -4.54 1.84
CA PRO A 305 60.00 -4.51 0.47
C PRO A 305 59.26 -5.47 -0.46
N ALA A 306 59.12 -5.07 -1.73
CA ALA A 306 58.42 -5.83 -2.76
C ALA A 306 59.36 -6.75 -3.56
N ALA A 307 58.83 -7.88 -4.03
CA ALA A 307 59.28 -8.58 -5.24
C ALA A 307 58.14 -9.43 -5.83
N CYS A 308 58.13 -9.63 -7.14
CA CYS A 308 57.09 -10.37 -7.86
C CYS A 308 57.41 -11.87 -7.95
N GLY A 309 56.39 -12.74 -8.03
CA GLY A 309 56.55 -14.18 -8.29
C GLY A 309 55.23 -14.83 -8.73
N VAL A 310 55.18 -15.33 -9.97
CA VAL A 310 54.01 -15.98 -10.58
C VAL A 310 54.13 -17.50 -10.44
N GLN A 311 53.06 -18.21 -10.06
CA GLN A 311 52.67 -19.51 -10.68
C GLN A 311 51.28 -20.03 -10.27
N GLU A 312 50.82 -21.05 -11.00
CA GLU A 312 49.47 -21.66 -10.99
C GLU A 312 49.45 -23.06 -10.29
N PRO A 313 48.29 -23.75 -10.13
CA PRO A 313 48.10 -24.71 -9.04
C PRO A 313 48.18 -26.22 -9.37
N GLU A 314 48.50 -27.01 -8.35
CA GLU A 314 48.19 -28.43 -8.16
C GLU A 314 47.52 -28.57 -6.77
N VAL A 315 46.43 -29.32 -6.49
CA VAL A 315 46.02 -30.72 -6.79
C VAL A 315 46.54 -31.72 -5.75
N GLU A 316 45.70 -32.74 -5.45
CA GLU A 316 45.82 -33.78 -4.42
C GLU A 316 45.57 -33.36 -2.94
N ALA A 317 45.28 -34.29 -2.01
CA ALA A 317 44.11 -35.18 -1.89
C ALA A 317 44.15 -35.99 -0.57
N SER A 318 43.00 -36.17 0.11
CA SER A 318 42.78 -37.23 1.13
C SER A 318 43.69 -37.20 2.39
N SER A 319 43.54 -38.06 3.42
CA SER A 319 42.34 -38.54 4.13
C SER A 319 42.78 -39.12 5.51
N GLN A 320 41.82 -39.48 6.39
CA GLN A 320 42.03 -40.18 7.68
C GLN A 320 42.65 -39.27 8.78
N VAL A 321 42.48 -39.48 10.10
CA VAL A 321 42.36 -40.74 10.86
C VAL A 321 41.23 -40.75 11.91
N LYS A 322 40.54 -41.90 11.97
CA LYS A 322 39.86 -42.59 13.09
C LYS A 322 39.80 -41.87 14.45
N THR A 323 38.62 -41.50 14.95
CA THR A 323 37.74 -42.32 15.85
C THR A 323 38.40 -42.85 17.13
N GLY A 324 37.94 -42.35 18.27
CA GLY A 324 38.05 -42.99 19.59
C GLY A 324 36.70 -42.91 20.29
N VAL A 325 36.21 -44.03 20.81
CA VAL A 325 34.96 -44.14 21.58
C VAL A 325 35.32 -44.73 22.94
N ASP A 326 34.76 -44.16 23.99
CA ASP A 326 34.42 -44.90 25.20
C ASP A 326 33.27 -44.21 25.92
N GLY A 327 32.50 -44.97 26.70
CA GLY A 327 31.37 -44.42 27.45
C GLY A 327 30.85 -45.41 28.47
N SER A 328 30.35 -44.89 29.60
CA SER A 328 29.65 -45.69 30.60
C SER A 328 28.55 -44.89 31.28
N SER A 329 27.43 -45.57 31.47
CA SER A 329 26.47 -45.34 32.56
C SER A 329 27.18 -45.25 33.94
N GLY A 330 26.65 -44.54 34.94
CA GLY A 330 25.41 -43.76 35.00
C GLY A 330 24.48 -44.24 36.12
N GLU A 331 24.06 -43.33 36.99
CA GLU A 331 23.12 -43.61 38.10
C GLU A 331 22.31 -42.35 38.48
N ALA A 332 21.23 -42.51 39.23
CA ALA A 332 20.31 -41.43 39.60
C ALA A 332 20.22 -41.24 41.13
N VAL A 333 20.40 -40.01 41.61
CA VAL A 333 20.24 -39.63 43.02
C VAL A 333 19.31 -38.41 43.12
N ALA A 334 18.48 -38.39 44.16
CA ALA A 334 17.40 -37.41 44.35
C ALA A 334 17.88 -36.05 44.90
N ALA A 335 16.96 -35.08 44.95
CA ALA A 335 17.26 -33.67 45.23
C ALA A 335 17.49 -33.34 46.72
N GLY A 336 18.38 -32.36 46.96
CA GLY A 336 18.54 -31.61 48.21
C GLY A 336 18.66 -30.11 47.90
N PRO A 337 18.00 -29.18 48.64
CA PRO A 337 17.76 -27.83 48.13
C PRO A 337 18.69 -26.74 48.70
N HIS A 338 19.78 -26.42 48.01
CA HIS A 338 20.52 -25.16 48.24
C HIS A 338 20.77 -24.39 46.94
N ALA A 339 20.38 -23.12 46.91
CA ALA A 339 20.62 -22.24 45.77
C ALA A 339 22.04 -21.66 45.82
N ALA A 340 22.96 -22.23 45.05
CA ALA A 340 24.27 -21.63 44.84
C ALA A 340 24.13 -20.30 44.08
N HIS A 341 24.62 -19.21 44.66
CA HIS A 341 24.62 -17.89 44.03
C HIS A 341 25.78 -17.77 43.01
N PRO A 342 25.52 -17.54 41.71
CA PRO A 342 26.59 -17.29 40.75
C PRO A 342 27.18 -15.87 40.92
N PRO A 343 28.48 -15.67 40.65
CA PRO A 343 29.18 -14.40 40.90
C PRO A 343 28.85 -13.31 39.86
N VAL A 344 29.13 -12.05 40.23
CA VAL A 344 28.94 -10.87 39.37
C VAL A 344 30.20 -10.62 38.54
N VAL A 345 30.16 -10.95 37.24
CA VAL A 345 31.24 -10.66 36.27
C VAL A 345 30.66 -10.07 34.96
N THR A 346 31.53 -9.58 34.10
CA THR A 346 31.33 -8.65 32.97
C THR A 346 30.28 -9.04 31.92
N LEU A 347 29.76 -8.01 31.24
CA LEU A 347 28.94 -8.16 30.03
C LEU A 347 29.83 -8.38 28.80
N SER A 348 29.44 -9.34 27.95
CA SER A 348 29.91 -9.48 26.58
C SER A 348 28.73 -9.77 25.64
N SER A 349 28.86 -9.47 24.35
CA SER A 349 27.84 -9.64 23.32
C SER A 349 28.20 -10.75 22.35
N SER A 350 27.48 -11.89 22.41
CA SER A 350 27.53 -12.93 21.38
C SER A 350 26.16 -13.63 21.26
N SER A 351 25.92 -14.32 20.14
CA SER A 351 24.57 -14.58 19.61
C SER A 351 24.28 -16.06 19.25
N ALA A 352 23.04 -16.34 18.87
CA ALA A 352 22.63 -17.65 18.39
C ALA A 352 23.05 -17.89 16.92
N GLY A 353 24.04 -18.76 16.73
CA GLY A 353 24.36 -19.47 15.49
C GLY A 353 24.44 -20.96 15.78
N ASP A 354 23.96 -21.78 14.83
CA ASP A 354 23.83 -23.24 14.88
C ASP A 354 22.83 -23.82 15.92
N LEU A 355 21.58 -24.01 15.51
CA LEU A 355 20.73 -25.12 15.97
C LEU A 355 19.73 -25.52 14.88
N ASP A 356 19.53 -26.84 14.75
CA ASP A 356 18.56 -27.47 13.85
C ASP A 356 17.21 -27.77 14.55
N CYS A 357 16.28 -28.36 13.80
CA CYS A 357 14.97 -28.92 14.20
C CYS A 357 13.80 -27.93 14.42
N PHE A 358 12.77 -28.07 13.59
CA PHE A 358 11.38 -27.81 13.99
C PHE A 358 10.42 -28.76 13.26
N SER A 359 9.45 -29.32 13.98
CA SER A 359 8.40 -30.20 13.44
C SER A 359 7.02 -29.55 13.56
N GLY A 360 6.18 -29.72 12.54
CA GLY A 360 4.78 -29.28 12.54
C GLY A 360 4.52 -28.06 11.67
N SER A 361 4.32 -28.29 10.37
CA SER A 361 3.80 -27.29 9.43
C SER A 361 2.30 -27.48 9.24
N ALA A 362 1.56 -26.36 9.17
CA ALA A 362 0.21 -26.33 8.63
C ALA A 362 0.24 -25.71 7.22
N VAL A 363 -0.06 -26.50 6.20
CA VAL A 363 -0.41 -26.01 4.85
C VAL A 363 -1.73 -26.64 4.45
N LEU A 364 -2.76 -25.81 4.36
CA LEU A 364 -3.92 -26.01 3.51
C LEU A 364 -4.10 -24.71 2.73
N GLY A 365 -3.62 -24.69 1.48
CA GLY A 365 -3.99 -23.66 0.51
C GLY A 365 -5.40 -23.94 -0.02
N GLU A 366 -6.26 -22.94 -0.21
CA GLU A 366 -6.21 -21.79 -1.15
C GLU A 366 -6.91 -22.08 -2.48
N ASP A 367 -7.67 -21.09 -2.95
CA ASP A 367 -8.58 -21.18 -4.10
C ASP A 367 -7.88 -21.17 -5.47
N PRO A 368 -8.54 -21.68 -6.52
CA PRO A 368 -8.26 -21.32 -7.91
C PRO A 368 -9.26 -20.27 -8.43
N LEU A 369 -8.88 -18.98 -8.41
CA LEU A 369 -9.57 -17.96 -9.20
C LEU A 369 -9.16 -18.01 -10.69
N ARG A 370 -10.12 -17.72 -11.57
CA ARG A 370 -10.02 -17.58 -13.04
C ARG A 370 -11.06 -16.56 -13.51
N GLU A 371 -10.89 -15.80 -14.59
CA GLU A 371 -9.70 -15.51 -15.43
C GLU A 371 -9.88 -14.12 -16.08
N ARG A 372 -9.00 -13.70 -17.00
CA ARG A 372 -8.97 -12.33 -17.56
C ARG A 372 -9.90 -12.13 -18.77
N ALA A 373 -10.36 -10.90 -18.97
CA ALA A 373 -10.70 -10.34 -20.28
C ALA A 373 -10.07 -8.95 -20.40
N GLY A 374 -9.27 -8.73 -21.44
CA GLY A 374 -8.45 -7.52 -21.62
C GLY A 374 -7.32 -7.76 -22.62
N ALA A 375 -7.62 -7.60 -23.91
CA ALA A 375 -6.72 -7.73 -25.04
C ALA A 375 -7.32 -6.96 -26.23
N TYR A 376 -6.47 -6.56 -27.19
CA TYR A 376 -6.73 -5.54 -28.23
C TYR A 376 -6.92 -4.12 -27.62
N GLU A 377 -6.22 -3.08 -28.05
CA GLU A 377 -5.23 -2.98 -29.14
C GLU A 377 -4.19 -1.88 -28.84
N ASP A 378 -2.92 -2.11 -29.17
CA ASP A 378 -1.85 -1.09 -29.14
C ASP A 378 -0.68 -1.55 -30.05
N LEU A 379 -0.67 -1.09 -31.32
CA LEU A 379 0.46 -1.25 -32.26
C LEU A 379 0.52 -0.03 -33.22
N PRO A 380 1.72 0.45 -33.58
CA PRO A 380 1.89 1.63 -34.43
C PRO A 380 1.75 1.31 -35.94
N GLY A 381 1.39 2.34 -36.73
CA GLY A 381 1.21 2.23 -38.19
C GLY A 381 2.42 2.68 -39.02
N ALA A 382 2.23 2.71 -40.35
CA ALA A 382 3.21 3.21 -41.33
C ALA A 382 2.52 3.96 -42.50
N THR A 383 3.25 4.92 -43.07
CA THR A 383 2.99 5.71 -44.29
C THR A 383 3.34 4.89 -45.56
N GLU A 384 3.12 5.29 -46.83
CA GLU A 384 2.51 6.43 -47.55
C GLU A 384 2.07 5.87 -48.95
N VAL A 385 1.36 6.55 -49.88
CA VAL A 385 1.88 7.47 -50.93
C VAL A 385 0.71 7.71 -51.93
N LEU A 386 0.43 8.97 -52.29
CA LEU A 386 -0.21 9.53 -53.55
C LEU A 386 -1.45 8.83 -54.19
N ASP A 387 -2.30 9.47 -55.00
CA ASP A 387 -2.11 10.64 -55.88
C ASP A 387 -3.39 11.50 -56.04
N ALA A 388 -3.32 12.62 -56.76
CA ALA A 388 -4.37 13.65 -56.85
C ALA A 388 -4.87 13.94 -58.28
N ALA A 389 -6.09 14.53 -58.42
CA ALA A 389 -6.34 15.75 -59.24
C ALA A 389 -7.83 16.13 -59.46
N ALA A 390 -8.12 17.42 -59.23
CA ALA A 390 -8.93 18.35 -60.04
C ALA A 390 -10.41 18.08 -60.47
N GLY A 391 -11.25 19.11 -60.25
CA GLY A 391 -12.44 19.43 -61.06
C GLY A 391 -13.81 19.13 -60.41
N GLY A 392 -14.70 20.10 -60.18
CA GLY A 392 -14.57 21.56 -60.33
C GLY A 392 -15.91 22.32 -60.13
N ALA A 393 -15.83 23.65 -60.15
CA ALA A 393 -16.92 24.65 -60.30
C ALA A 393 -18.12 24.65 -59.33
N VAL A 394 -18.27 25.78 -58.61
CA VAL A 394 -19.51 26.23 -57.93
C VAL A 394 -20.24 27.23 -58.84
N PRO A 395 -21.59 27.29 -58.84
CA PRO A 395 -22.28 28.46 -58.27
C PRO A 395 -23.46 28.05 -57.36
N LEU A 396 -23.80 28.68 -56.23
CA LEU A 396 -23.94 30.09 -55.81
C LEU A 396 -25.27 30.78 -56.22
N ARG A 397 -25.96 31.32 -55.20
CA ARG A 397 -27.13 32.24 -55.18
C ARG A 397 -28.53 31.68 -55.53
N GLY A 398 -29.56 32.43 -55.09
CA GLY A 398 -31.00 32.10 -55.14
C GLY A 398 -31.50 31.57 -53.79
N GLU A 399 -31.86 32.35 -52.76
CA GLU A 399 -32.86 33.44 -52.64
C GLU A 399 -34.33 32.97 -52.69
N GLN A 400 -35.24 33.80 -52.14
CA GLN A 400 -36.57 33.40 -51.66
C GLN A 400 -37.63 33.20 -52.76
N LEU A 401 -38.73 32.51 -52.39
CA LEU A 401 -40.16 32.90 -52.52
C LEU A 401 -41.00 31.60 -52.36
N SER A 402 -41.66 31.34 -51.22
CA SER A 402 -42.95 31.88 -50.73
C SER A 402 -44.18 31.41 -51.53
N ALA A 403 -45.22 30.93 -50.81
CA ALA A 403 -46.67 30.97 -51.17
C ALA A 403 -47.13 30.39 -52.55
N SER A 404 -48.30 29.74 -52.69
CA SER A 404 -49.39 29.43 -51.76
C SER A 404 -50.34 28.38 -52.37
N THR A 405 -51.21 27.83 -51.52
CA THR A 405 -52.61 27.44 -51.78
C THR A 405 -53.10 27.34 -53.24
N GLY A 406 -53.48 26.13 -53.66
CA GLY A 406 -54.33 25.90 -54.84
C GLY A 406 -55.10 24.59 -54.72
N TRP A 407 -56.43 24.63 -54.79
CA TRP A 407 -57.28 23.43 -54.84
C TRP A 407 -57.42 22.93 -56.28
N GLY A 408 -57.53 21.61 -56.46
CA GLY A 408 -57.78 21.03 -57.78
C GLY A 408 -58.10 19.54 -57.72
N TRP A 409 -59.38 19.17 -57.76
CA TRP A 409 -59.80 17.80 -58.03
C TRP A 409 -59.67 17.53 -59.54
N GLY A 410 -58.58 16.88 -59.95
CA GLY A 410 -58.38 16.39 -61.31
C GLY A 410 -58.24 14.86 -61.30
N SER A 411 -59.23 14.14 -61.82
CA SER A 411 -59.24 12.67 -61.87
C SER A 411 -58.91 12.18 -63.29
N PRO A 412 -57.69 11.66 -63.57
CA PRO A 412 -57.37 11.06 -64.85
C PRO A 412 -57.90 9.61 -64.91
N VAL A 413 -58.76 9.41 -65.90
CA VAL A 413 -59.32 8.14 -66.42
C VAL A 413 -58.43 6.91 -66.22
N ARG A 414 -59.02 5.79 -65.78
CA ARG A 414 -58.37 4.47 -65.74
C ARG A 414 -58.07 3.94 -67.15
N THR A 415 -56.86 4.17 -67.66
CA THR A 415 -56.31 3.38 -68.78
C THR A 415 -55.74 2.07 -68.23
N GLY A 416 -56.32 0.93 -68.62
CA GLY A 416 -55.94 -0.39 -68.10
C GLY A 416 -54.62 -0.91 -68.65
N GLY A 417 -53.51 -0.62 -67.95
CA GLY A 417 -52.25 -1.35 -68.10
C GLY A 417 -52.11 -2.41 -67.01
N SER A 418 -51.74 -3.64 -67.37
CA SER A 418 -51.46 -4.72 -66.42
C SER A 418 -50.13 -4.49 -65.70
N VAL A 419 -50.16 -3.70 -64.63
CA VAL A 419 -48.99 -3.46 -63.77
C VAL A 419 -48.52 -4.79 -63.17
N ARG A 420 -47.32 -5.26 -63.55
CA ARG A 420 -46.67 -6.37 -62.86
C ARG A 420 -46.48 -5.99 -61.39
N PRO A 421 -46.89 -6.83 -60.41
CA PRO A 421 -46.72 -6.50 -59.01
C PRO A 421 -45.24 -6.35 -58.68
N VAL A 422 -44.89 -5.30 -57.93
CA VAL A 422 -43.51 -5.08 -57.50
C VAL A 422 -43.18 -6.08 -56.41
N GLY A 423 -42.22 -6.97 -56.68
CA GLY A 423 -41.73 -7.92 -55.69
C GLY A 423 -41.05 -7.24 -54.50
N VAL A 424 -41.10 -7.88 -53.33
CA VAL A 424 -40.19 -7.57 -52.23
C VAL A 424 -38.79 -8.07 -52.65
N PRO A 425 -37.72 -7.27 -52.53
CA PRO A 425 -36.36 -7.75 -52.79
C PRO A 425 -35.98 -8.89 -51.83
N ASP A 426 -35.30 -9.92 -52.34
CA ASP A 426 -35.04 -11.16 -51.60
C ASP A 426 -34.38 -10.91 -50.22
N ASP A 427 -33.40 -9.99 -50.18
CA ASP A 427 -32.67 -9.57 -48.98
C ASP A 427 -33.54 -8.87 -47.91
N LEU A 428 -34.73 -8.41 -48.28
CA LEU A 428 -35.68 -7.74 -47.38
C LEU A 428 -36.91 -8.60 -47.05
N THR A 429 -37.02 -9.82 -47.59
CA THR A 429 -38.19 -10.70 -47.45
C THR A 429 -38.58 -10.93 -45.98
N VAL A 430 -37.61 -11.22 -45.12
CA VAL A 430 -37.83 -11.44 -43.68
C VAL A 430 -38.30 -10.15 -43.00
N ALA A 431 -37.63 -9.03 -43.25
CA ALA A 431 -37.91 -7.73 -42.62
C ALA A 431 -39.26 -7.14 -43.04
N LEU A 432 -39.70 -7.38 -44.28
CA LEU A 432 -40.92 -6.83 -44.86
C LEU A 432 -42.10 -7.81 -44.91
N ALA A 433 -41.95 -9.05 -44.42
CA ALA A 433 -43.01 -10.06 -44.38
C ALA A 433 -44.38 -9.55 -43.85
N PRO A 434 -44.47 -8.70 -42.78
CA PRO A 434 -45.77 -8.19 -42.31
C PRO A 434 -46.50 -7.26 -43.31
N VAL A 435 -45.76 -6.64 -44.23
CA VAL A 435 -46.25 -5.69 -45.24
C VAL A 435 -46.12 -6.19 -46.68
N ALA A 436 -45.67 -7.42 -46.90
CA ALA A 436 -45.39 -7.96 -48.24
C ALA A 436 -46.61 -7.92 -49.18
N TRP A 437 -47.81 -8.14 -48.63
CA TRP A 437 -49.08 -8.04 -49.36
C TRP A 437 -49.45 -6.60 -49.77
N LEU A 438 -49.04 -5.59 -48.98
CA LEU A 438 -49.16 -4.17 -49.34
C LEU A 438 -48.09 -3.77 -50.37
N TRP A 439 -46.89 -4.37 -50.30
CA TRP A 439 -45.76 -4.07 -51.18
C TRP A 439 -46.05 -4.42 -52.64
N ALA A 440 -46.77 -5.51 -52.88
CA ALA A 440 -47.27 -5.88 -54.21
C ALA A 440 -48.18 -4.80 -54.85
N GLY A 441 -48.79 -3.92 -54.04
CA GLY A 441 -49.62 -2.79 -54.49
C GLY A 441 -48.83 -1.52 -54.88
N LEU A 442 -47.50 -1.51 -54.78
CA LEU A 442 -46.68 -0.35 -55.16
C LEU A 442 -46.69 -0.13 -56.68
N GLY A 443 -47.52 0.80 -57.16
CA GLY A 443 -47.73 1.06 -58.60
C GLY A 443 -46.52 1.59 -59.41
N ARG A 444 -45.33 1.72 -58.82
CA ARG A 444 -44.08 2.10 -59.51
C ARG A 444 -42.87 1.39 -58.90
N ALA A 445 -42.09 0.69 -59.73
CA ALA A 445 -40.87 -0.01 -59.31
C ALA A 445 -39.80 0.92 -58.71
N SER A 446 -39.70 2.18 -59.18
CA SER A 446 -38.79 3.18 -58.61
C SER A 446 -39.12 3.55 -57.16
N THR A 447 -40.41 3.61 -56.80
CA THR A 447 -40.85 3.78 -55.41
C THR A 447 -40.44 2.58 -54.54
N GLY A 448 -40.60 1.36 -55.05
CA GLY A 448 -40.12 0.14 -54.38
C GLY A 448 -38.62 0.14 -54.14
N ALA A 449 -37.82 0.52 -55.14
CA ALA A 449 -36.35 0.61 -55.03
C ALA A 449 -35.91 1.67 -54.00
N TRP A 450 -36.58 2.82 -53.96
CA TRP A 450 -36.30 3.88 -52.97
C TRP A 450 -36.69 3.48 -51.54
N LEU A 451 -37.84 2.81 -51.37
CA LEU A 451 -38.25 2.25 -50.08
C LEU A 451 -37.25 1.17 -49.62
N ALA A 452 -36.82 0.27 -50.52
CA ALA A 452 -35.83 -0.77 -50.21
C ALA A 452 -34.50 -0.17 -49.72
N LYS A 453 -33.99 0.89 -50.38
CA LYS A 453 -32.80 1.63 -49.91
C LYS A 453 -33.01 2.22 -48.50
N THR A 454 -34.21 2.69 -48.19
CA THR A 454 -34.54 3.26 -46.87
C THR A 454 -34.67 2.19 -45.78
N VAL A 455 -35.25 1.03 -46.09
CA VAL A 455 -35.33 -0.15 -45.22
C VAL A 455 -33.93 -0.68 -44.89
N ARG A 456 -33.05 -0.82 -45.89
CA ARG A 456 -31.65 -1.24 -45.69
C ARG A 456 -30.88 -0.32 -44.74
N ARG A 457 -31.11 1.01 -44.81
CA ARG A 457 -30.49 1.98 -43.88
C ARG A 457 -30.96 1.78 -42.44
N GLU A 458 -32.25 1.49 -42.21
CA GLU A 458 -32.74 1.20 -40.85
C GLU A 458 -32.24 -0.18 -40.36
N LEU A 459 -32.06 -1.17 -41.24
CA LEU A 459 -31.42 -2.45 -40.88
C LEU A 459 -29.96 -2.27 -40.42
N VAL A 460 -29.16 -1.46 -41.12
CA VAL A 460 -27.79 -1.11 -40.67
C VAL A 460 -27.83 -0.45 -39.28
N ARG A 461 -28.77 0.47 -39.05
CA ARG A 461 -28.97 1.13 -37.75
C ARG A 461 -29.46 0.17 -36.65
N LEU A 462 -30.19 -0.88 -37.00
CA LEU A 462 -30.60 -1.93 -36.05
C LEU A 462 -29.43 -2.85 -35.70
N ARG A 463 -28.54 -3.19 -36.65
CA ARG A 463 -27.35 -4.00 -36.38
C ARG A 463 -26.41 -3.34 -35.36
N SER A 464 -26.26 -2.01 -35.37
CA SER A 464 -25.52 -1.28 -34.32
C SER A 464 -26.14 -1.35 -32.91
N PHE A 465 -27.33 -1.93 -32.74
CA PHE A 465 -27.96 -2.17 -31.43
C PHE A 465 -28.10 -3.66 -31.06
N VAL A 466 -28.06 -4.57 -32.04
CA VAL A 466 -28.31 -6.02 -31.85
C VAL A 466 -27.09 -6.88 -32.23
N GLY A 467 -26.03 -6.26 -32.74
CA GLY A 467 -24.87 -6.92 -33.35
C GLY A 467 -25.20 -7.55 -34.70
N ASP A 468 -24.17 -8.01 -35.41
CA ASP A 468 -24.27 -8.65 -36.73
C ASP A 468 -24.72 -10.12 -36.65
N SER A 469 -25.63 -10.43 -35.73
CA SER A 469 -26.21 -11.76 -35.55
C SER A 469 -27.26 -12.05 -36.65
N GLU A 470 -27.05 -13.14 -37.39
CA GLU A 470 -27.72 -13.36 -38.68
C GLU A 470 -29.26 -13.38 -38.57
N GLY A 471 -29.90 -12.48 -39.34
CA GLY A 471 -31.36 -12.35 -39.40
C GLY A 471 -32.01 -11.70 -38.18
N VAL A 472 -31.27 -11.31 -37.13
CA VAL A 472 -31.90 -10.76 -35.91
C VAL A 472 -32.38 -9.33 -36.13
N ALA A 473 -31.62 -8.48 -36.81
CA ALA A 473 -32.04 -7.11 -37.16
C ALA A 473 -33.30 -7.12 -38.06
N GLU A 474 -33.36 -8.08 -38.98
CA GLU A 474 -34.46 -8.29 -39.93
C GLU A 474 -35.72 -8.77 -39.18
N ARG A 475 -35.58 -9.74 -38.27
CA ARG A 475 -36.67 -10.16 -37.36
C ARG A 475 -37.16 -9.01 -36.48
N ARG A 476 -36.26 -8.20 -35.89
CA ARG A 476 -36.62 -7.03 -35.08
C ARG A 476 -37.37 -5.96 -35.87
N LEU A 477 -37.00 -5.74 -37.14
CA LEU A 477 -37.74 -4.81 -38.01
C LEU A 477 -39.12 -5.37 -38.37
N ALA A 478 -39.24 -6.67 -38.68
CA ALA A 478 -40.53 -7.32 -38.92
C ALA A 478 -41.43 -7.26 -37.68
N GLU A 479 -40.90 -7.51 -36.48
CA GLU A 479 -41.61 -7.34 -35.21
C GLU A 479 -42.09 -5.89 -35.01
N ARG A 480 -41.26 -4.87 -35.29
CA ARG A 480 -41.66 -3.45 -35.26
C ARG A 480 -42.81 -3.19 -36.21
N LEU A 481 -42.68 -3.56 -37.49
CA LEU A 481 -43.71 -3.33 -38.50
C LEU A 481 -45.02 -4.02 -38.12
N LYS A 482 -44.97 -5.29 -37.70
CA LYS A 482 -46.14 -6.04 -37.24
C LYS A 482 -46.82 -5.37 -36.03
N ARG A 483 -46.08 -5.06 -34.96
CA ARG A 483 -46.63 -4.35 -33.77
C ARG A 483 -47.37 -3.06 -34.16
N ARG A 484 -46.90 -2.34 -35.19
CA ARG A 484 -47.47 -1.06 -35.61
C ARG A 484 -48.65 -1.20 -36.57
N LEU A 485 -48.74 -2.31 -37.32
CA LEU A 485 -49.96 -2.73 -38.01
C LEU A 485 -51.02 -3.16 -36.99
N ASP A 486 -50.69 -4.08 -36.07
CA ASP A 486 -51.63 -4.63 -35.07
C ASP A 486 -52.23 -3.55 -34.15
N ARG A 487 -51.47 -2.47 -33.88
CA ARG A 487 -51.92 -1.33 -33.06
C ARG A 487 -52.80 -0.29 -33.80
N GLN A 488 -52.97 -0.37 -35.12
CA GLN A 488 -53.72 0.64 -35.88
C GLN A 488 -55.15 0.18 -36.20
N ARG A 489 -56.10 1.13 -36.22
CA ARG A 489 -57.53 0.84 -36.45
C ARG A 489 -58.01 1.14 -37.87
N THR A 490 -57.13 1.63 -38.74
CA THR A 490 -57.43 2.05 -40.12
C THR A 490 -56.54 1.31 -41.11
N PRO A 491 -57.05 0.87 -42.28
CA PRO A 491 -56.23 0.20 -43.30
C PRO A 491 -55.17 1.15 -43.87
N VAL A 492 -54.02 0.58 -44.27
CA VAL A 492 -52.91 1.32 -44.88
C VAL A 492 -53.28 1.67 -46.33
N GLN A 493 -53.58 2.95 -46.58
CA GLN A 493 -53.92 3.45 -47.93
C GLN A 493 -52.68 3.75 -48.79
N ASP A 494 -51.57 4.15 -48.16
CA ASP A 494 -50.28 4.37 -48.82
C ASP A 494 -49.16 3.75 -47.96
N LEU A 495 -48.55 2.67 -48.48
CA LEU A 495 -47.45 1.98 -47.82
C LEU A 495 -46.17 2.85 -47.75
N ALA A 496 -45.92 3.72 -48.73
CA ALA A 496 -44.73 4.56 -48.77
C ALA A 496 -44.81 5.63 -47.68
N ALA A 497 -45.90 6.39 -47.61
CA ALA A 497 -46.11 7.35 -46.52
C ALA A 497 -46.16 6.65 -45.15
N TRP A 498 -46.79 5.47 -45.06
CA TRP A 498 -46.86 4.71 -43.81
C TRP A 498 -45.49 4.24 -43.34
N LEU A 499 -44.67 3.61 -44.18
CA LEU A 499 -43.32 3.15 -43.82
C LEU A 499 -42.45 4.32 -43.36
N ILE A 500 -42.47 5.45 -44.07
CA ILE A 500 -41.61 6.60 -43.78
C ILE A 500 -42.05 7.35 -42.51
N ARG A 501 -43.35 7.52 -42.28
CA ARG A 501 -43.87 8.29 -41.12
C ARG A 501 -44.13 7.46 -39.87
N ARG A 502 -44.36 6.15 -40.02
CA ARG A 502 -44.86 5.27 -38.93
C ARG A 502 -44.25 3.87 -38.91
N GLY A 503 -43.80 3.30 -40.02
CA GLY A 503 -43.22 1.95 -40.05
C GLY A 503 -41.78 1.91 -39.52
N LEU A 504 -40.89 2.68 -40.13
CA LEU A 504 -39.45 2.63 -39.89
C LEU A 504 -38.98 3.47 -38.68
N PRO A 505 -39.41 4.74 -38.46
CA PRO A 505 -38.84 5.58 -37.41
C PRO A 505 -38.95 4.96 -36.02
N GLN A 506 -37.87 4.90 -35.26
CA GLN A 506 -37.91 4.46 -33.87
C GLN A 506 -38.79 5.40 -33.02
N ASN A 507 -39.65 4.85 -32.17
CA ASN A 507 -40.53 5.64 -31.30
C ASN A 507 -40.12 5.50 -29.83
N ASN A 508 -39.21 6.37 -29.36
CA ASN A 508 -38.70 6.36 -28.00
C ASN A 508 -39.63 7.13 -27.03
N GLY A 509 -40.60 6.43 -26.45
CA GLY A 509 -41.48 6.99 -25.41
C GLY A 509 -40.83 7.17 -24.03
N CYS A 510 -39.49 7.10 -23.94
CA CYS A 510 -38.69 7.21 -22.73
C CYS A 510 -37.25 7.66 -23.06
N TRP A 511 -36.43 7.86 -22.00
CA TRP A 511 -35.03 8.29 -22.11
C TRP A 511 -34.05 7.23 -22.69
N SER A 512 -34.50 6.01 -22.97
CA SER A 512 -33.62 4.97 -23.55
C SER A 512 -33.59 5.03 -25.07
N ASN A 513 -32.39 5.25 -25.62
CA ASN A 513 -32.09 5.13 -27.05
C ASN A 513 -32.23 3.69 -27.60
N LEU A 514 -32.40 2.68 -26.74
CA LEU A 514 -32.69 1.29 -27.10
C LEU A 514 -34.20 0.97 -27.04
N CYS A 515 -35.06 1.94 -26.70
CA CYS A 515 -36.50 1.76 -26.67
C CYS A 515 -37.15 1.99 -28.04
N ASP A 516 -38.04 1.09 -28.42
CA ASP A 516 -38.99 1.25 -29.51
C ASP A 516 -40.39 0.83 -29.05
N ASP A 517 -41.32 1.78 -28.95
CA ASP A 517 -42.74 1.51 -28.72
C ASP A 517 -43.08 0.74 -27.42
N GLY A 518 -42.17 0.82 -26.43
CA GLY A 518 -42.22 0.11 -25.13
C GLY A 518 -41.35 -1.14 -25.05
N ILE A 519 -40.73 -1.56 -26.16
CA ILE A 519 -39.92 -2.77 -26.30
C ILE A 519 -38.44 -2.39 -26.45
N ARG A 520 -37.52 -3.24 -25.96
CA ARG A 520 -36.08 -3.10 -26.19
C ARG A 520 -35.67 -3.64 -27.57
N ILE A 521 -34.86 -2.87 -28.30
CA ILE A 521 -34.37 -3.25 -29.63
C ILE A 521 -33.42 -4.45 -29.57
N ASP A 522 -32.51 -4.48 -28.59
CA ASP A 522 -31.56 -5.58 -28.36
C ASP A 522 -32.29 -6.85 -27.89
N SER A 523 -32.83 -6.84 -26.67
CA SER A 523 -33.38 -8.06 -26.06
C SER A 523 -34.76 -8.47 -26.57
N GLY A 524 -35.54 -7.56 -27.15
CA GLY A 524 -36.94 -7.80 -27.52
C GLY A 524 -37.92 -7.84 -26.33
N GLY A 525 -37.44 -7.69 -25.09
CA GLY A 525 -38.25 -7.62 -23.87
C GLY A 525 -38.90 -6.24 -23.64
N THR A 526 -39.60 -6.06 -22.52
CA THR A 526 -40.09 -4.72 -22.13
C THR A 526 -38.91 -3.78 -21.88
N CYS A 527 -39.13 -2.47 -22.07
CA CYS A 527 -38.13 -1.46 -21.77
C CYS A 527 -38.20 -1.04 -20.30
N PRO A 528 -37.17 -1.30 -19.47
CA PRO A 528 -37.19 -0.92 -18.05
C PRO A 528 -37.41 0.59 -17.85
N SER A 529 -36.90 1.43 -18.75
CA SER A 529 -37.13 2.88 -18.72
C SER A 529 -38.58 3.28 -19.03
N CYS A 530 -39.32 2.48 -19.79
CA CYS A 530 -40.77 2.63 -19.92
C CYS A 530 -41.51 2.11 -18.70
N ASP A 531 -41.08 0.97 -18.14
CA ASP A 531 -41.67 0.39 -16.93
C ASP A 531 -41.50 1.34 -15.72
N CYS A 532 -40.34 2.01 -15.60
CA CYS A 532 -40.12 3.12 -14.67
C CYS A 532 -41.11 4.27 -14.92
N LEU A 533 -41.17 4.85 -16.14
CA LEU A 533 -42.12 5.93 -16.45
C LEU A 533 -43.58 5.57 -16.22
N ILE A 534 -43.95 4.30 -16.42
CA ILE A 534 -45.29 3.78 -16.11
C ILE A 534 -45.49 3.69 -14.60
N GLY A 535 -44.46 3.27 -13.85
CA GLY A 535 -44.40 3.35 -12.39
C GLY A 535 -44.57 4.78 -11.87
N ASP A 536 -43.77 5.72 -12.34
CA ASP A 536 -43.80 7.14 -11.94
C ASP A 536 -45.18 7.77 -12.21
N ARG A 537 -45.74 7.52 -13.40
CA ARG A 537 -47.09 7.99 -13.77
C ARG A 537 -48.20 7.32 -12.96
N ARG A 538 -48.04 6.08 -12.51
CA ARG A 538 -48.96 5.41 -11.56
C ARG A 538 -48.81 5.98 -10.15
N GLY A 539 -47.58 6.22 -9.70
CA GLY A 539 -47.26 6.84 -8.41
C GLY A 539 -47.86 8.24 -8.29
N LEU A 540 -47.64 9.11 -9.28
CA LEU A 540 -48.24 10.45 -9.34
C LEU A 540 -49.77 10.40 -9.26
N ARG A 541 -50.41 9.53 -10.04
CA ARG A 541 -51.87 9.33 -10.01
C ARG A 541 -52.36 8.84 -8.65
N GLN A 542 -51.63 7.93 -8.01
CA GLN A 542 -51.97 7.43 -6.67
C GLN A 542 -51.83 8.53 -5.61
N ILE A 543 -50.74 9.32 -5.66
CA ILE A 543 -50.52 10.46 -4.77
C ILE A 543 -51.67 11.46 -4.90
N VAL A 544 -52.00 11.88 -6.12
CA VAL A 544 -53.12 12.80 -6.38
C VAL A 544 -54.45 12.22 -5.92
N ALA A 545 -54.71 10.93 -6.16
CA ALA A 545 -55.93 10.27 -5.67
C ALA A 545 -56.02 10.29 -4.13
N THR A 546 -54.89 10.10 -3.42
CA THR A 546 -54.86 10.21 -1.95
C THR A 546 -54.97 11.65 -1.44
N GLU A 547 -54.36 12.63 -2.13
CA GLU A 547 -54.47 14.05 -1.77
C GLU A 547 -55.92 14.55 -1.93
N VAL A 548 -56.56 14.22 -3.06
CA VAL A 548 -57.95 14.60 -3.34
C VAL A 548 -58.93 13.87 -2.41
N ALA A 549 -58.72 12.58 -2.12
CA ALA A 549 -59.55 11.86 -1.16
C ALA A 549 -59.43 12.40 0.28
N ALA A 550 -58.25 12.89 0.68
CA ALA A 550 -58.06 13.53 1.98
C ALA A 550 -58.68 14.94 2.04
N GLN A 551 -58.64 15.69 0.94
CA GLN A 551 -59.22 17.04 0.84
C GLN A 551 -60.76 17.03 0.67
N HIS A 552 -61.33 15.95 0.13
CA HIS A 552 -62.75 15.85 -0.20
C HIS A 552 -63.45 14.58 0.38
N PRO A 553 -63.55 14.39 1.71
CA PRO A 553 -63.96 13.11 2.30
C PRO A 553 -65.44 12.72 2.12
N GLN A 554 -66.31 13.63 1.66
CA GLN A 554 -67.76 13.42 1.50
C GLN A 554 -68.31 13.84 0.13
N VAL A 555 -67.45 14.02 -0.88
CA VAL A 555 -67.87 14.45 -2.23
C VAL A 555 -68.55 13.32 -3.01
N ALA A 556 -69.57 13.67 -3.79
CA ALA A 556 -70.33 12.70 -4.59
C ALA A 556 -69.48 12.10 -5.71
N ALA A 557 -69.71 10.81 -6.04
CA ALA A 557 -68.87 10.06 -6.98
C ALA A 557 -68.80 10.64 -8.42
N GLY A 558 -69.76 11.48 -8.81
CA GLY A 558 -69.70 12.21 -10.09
C GLY A 558 -68.75 13.41 -10.06
N GLU A 559 -68.68 14.12 -8.94
CA GLU A 559 -67.89 15.34 -8.75
C GLU A 559 -66.41 15.02 -8.44
N TRP A 560 -66.15 13.92 -7.72
CA TRP A 560 -64.80 13.47 -7.35
C TRP A 560 -63.87 13.35 -8.57
N ARG A 561 -64.41 12.93 -9.73
CA ARG A 561 -63.63 12.83 -10.98
C ARG A 561 -63.12 14.20 -11.46
N GLY A 562 -63.93 15.25 -11.35
CA GLY A 562 -63.54 16.60 -11.74
C GLY A 562 -62.37 17.10 -10.89
N ALA A 563 -62.52 17.03 -9.57
CA ALA A 563 -61.47 17.41 -8.61
C ALA A 563 -60.17 16.60 -8.82
N TYR A 564 -60.28 15.30 -9.11
CA TYR A 564 -59.13 14.45 -9.41
C TYR A 564 -58.42 14.83 -10.73
N GLU A 565 -59.16 15.08 -11.81
CA GLU A 565 -58.58 15.45 -13.10
C GLU A 565 -57.95 16.86 -13.08
N GLU A 566 -58.52 17.79 -12.31
CA GLU A 566 -57.99 19.13 -12.08
C GLU A 566 -56.70 19.09 -11.24
N ALA A 567 -56.72 18.41 -10.09
CA ALA A 567 -55.53 18.26 -9.24
C ALA A 567 -54.38 17.53 -9.95
N LEU A 568 -54.69 16.53 -10.79
CA LEU A 568 -53.69 15.81 -11.58
C LEU A 568 -53.05 16.71 -12.64
N ARG A 569 -53.83 17.61 -13.25
CA ARG A 569 -53.32 18.60 -14.21
C ARG A 569 -52.42 19.62 -13.51
N ALA A 570 -52.88 20.24 -12.42
CA ALA A 570 -52.09 21.21 -11.66
C ALA A 570 -50.73 20.66 -11.19
N LYS A 571 -50.70 19.39 -10.75
CA LYS A 571 -49.45 18.70 -10.35
C LYS A 571 -48.53 18.41 -11.54
N PHE A 572 -49.07 18.02 -12.69
CA PHE A 572 -48.29 17.79 -13.91
C PHE A 572 -47.70 19.09 -14.48
N ASP A 573 -48.48 20.18 -14.49
CA ASP A 573 -48.04 21.49 -14.97
C ASP A 573 -46.93 22.06 -14.07
N TYR A 574 -47.08 21.94 -12.74
CA TYR A 574 -46.03 22.28 -11.77
C TYR A 574 -44.73 21.48 -11.99
N GLN A 575 -44.83 20.15 -12.17
CA GLN A 575 -43.65 19.31 -12.45
C GLN A 575 -42.98 19.70 -13.77
N SER A 576 -43.76 19.96 -14.81
CA SER A 576 -43.26 20.38 -16.12
C SER A 576 -42.51 21.72 -16.06
N ALA A 577 -43.01 22.68 -15.27
CA ALA A 577 -42.33 23.96 -15.04
C ALA A 577 -41.02 23.80 -14.25
N VAL A 578 -41.00 22.96 -13.21
CA VAL A 578 -39.78 22.67 -12.43
C VAL A 578 -38.72 21.97 -13.29
N ASP A 579 -39.11 21.04 -14.16
CA ASP A 579 -38.17 20.36 -15.05
C ASP A 579 -37.66 21.27 -16.18
N ALA A 580 -38.49 22.17 -16.73
CA ALA A 580 -38.02 23.18 -17.70
C ALA A 580 -36.85 24.02 -17.15
N VAL A 581 -36.98 24.53 -15.92
CA VAL A 581 -35.90 25.30 -15.24
C VAL A 581 -34.66 24.43 -14.94
N ARG A 582 -34.83 23.11 -14.74
CA ARG A 582 -33.69 22.19 -14.60
C ARG A 582 -32.94 21.98 -15.92
N TRP A 583 -33.66 21.88 -17.05
CA TRP A 583 -33.06 21.73 -18.38
C TRP A 583 -32.31 22.99 -18.82
N GLU A 584 -32.90 24.18 -18.60
CA GLU A 584 -32.26 25.47 -18.85
C GLU A 584 -30.92 25.59 -18.11
N ARG A 585 -30.94 25.38 -16.78
CA ARG A 585 -29.71 25.36 -15.95
C ARG A 585 -28.71 24.26 -16.31
N ALA A 586 -29.15 23.18 -16.94
CA ALA A 586 -28.26 22.14 -17.45
C ALA A 586 -27.54 22.60 -18.73
N ALA A 587 -28.27 23.25 -19.66
CA ALA A 587 -27.70 23.83 -20.86
C ALA A 587 -26.70 24.97 -20.54
N GLU A 588 -27.04 25.87 -19.62
CA GLU A 588 -26.15 26.94 -19.13
C GLU A 588 -24.80 26.37 -18.64
N ARG A 589 -24.85 25.37 -17.75
CA ARG A 589 -23.65 24.71 -17.22
C ARG A 589 -22.85 23.98 -18.30
N GLN A 590 -23.50 23.40 -19.30
CA GLN A 590 -22.82 22.72 -20.39
C GLN A 590 -22.10 23.72 -21.32
N VAL A 591 -22.71 24.88 -21.60
CA VAL A 591 -22.05 25.98 -22.33
C VAL A 591 -20.86 26.53 -21.53
N ALA A 592 -21.03 26.80 -20.24
CA ALA A 592 -19.95 27.28 -19.37
C ALA A 592 -18.78 26.28 -19.27
N PHE A 593 -19.08 24.98 -19.19
CA PHE A 593 -18.07 23.92 -19.20
C PHE A 593 -17.25 23.91 -20.50
N TYR A 594 -17.90 23.96 -21.66
CA TYR A 594 -17.17 24.01 -22.94
C TYR A 594 -16.36 25.30 -23.10
N ALA A 595 -16.88 26.45 -22.66
CA ALA A 595 -16.15 27.71 -22.68
C ALA A 595 -14.84 27.63 -21.87
N ALA A 596 -14.90 27.10 -20.64
CA ALA A 596 -13.72 26.91 -19.79
C ALA A 596 -12.69 25.93 -20.39
N VAL A 597 -13.15 24.89 -21.11
CA VAL A 597 -12.27 23.94 -21.81
C VAL A 597 -11.54 24.60 -23.00
N GLU A 598 -12.21 25.46 -23.77
CA GLU A 598 -11.53 26.21 -24.84
C GLU A 598 -10.61 27.31 -24.31
N GLU A 599 -10.97 27.97 -23.20
CA GLU A 599 -10.08 28.92 -22.52
C GLU A 599 -8.80 28.24 -22.02
N GLN A 600 -8.92 27.08 -21.35
CA GLN A 600 -7.76 26.31 -20.90
C GLN A 600 -6.86 25.86 -22.06
N LYS A 601 -7.43 25.49 -23.21
CA LYS A 601 -6.66 25.18 -24.42
C LYS A 601 -5.91 26.40 -24.96
N ALA A 602 -6.53 27.58 -24.95
CA ALA A 602 -5.90 28.82 -25.40
C ALA A 602 -4.73 29.22 -24.48
N GLN A 603 -4.91 29.19 -23.16
CA GLN A 603 -3.84 29.41 -22.18
C GLN A 603 -2.67 28.43 -22.39
N LEU A 604 -2.96 27.14 -22.58
CA LEU A 604 -1.95 26.11 -22.88
C LEU A 604 -1.31 26.23 -24.27
N ALA A 605 -1.89 27.01 -25.20
CA ALA A 605 -1.27 27.35 -26.48
C ALA A 605 -0.30 28.53 -26.33
N GLU A 606 -0.75 29.62 -25.68
CA GLU A 606 0.11 30.78 -25.39
C GLU A 606 1.34 30.37 -24.56
N GLU A 607 1.17 29.51 -23.55
CA GLU A 607 2.29 28.95 -22.79
C GLU A 607 3.26 28.12 -23.63
N LYS A 608 2.80 27.46 -24.70
CA LYS A 608 3.67 26.69 -25.60
C LYS A 608 4.46 27.62 -26.51
N GLU A 609 3.83 28.68 -27.02
CA GLU A 609 4.49 29.71 -27.83
C GLU A 609 5.54 30.48 -26.98
N ARG A 610 5.15 30.94 -25.79
CA ARG A 610 6.05 31.56 -24.78
C ARG A 610 7.13 30.62 -24.24
N ARG A 611 6.99 29.30 -24.41
CA ARG A 611 8.06 28.33 -24.19
C ARG A 611 8.96 28.21 -25.41
N ALA A 612 8.40 27.94 -26.59
CA ALA A 612 9.12 27.74 -27.84
C ALA A 612 10.08 28.90 -28.17
N ALA A 613 9.62 30.15 -28.00
CA ALA A 613 10.41 31.36 -28.27
C ALA A 613 11.66 31.51 -27.37
N ARG A 614 11.80 30.75 -26.28
CA ARG A 614 12.94 30.86 -25.37
C ARG A 614 14.25 30.39 -26.03
N PRO A 615 15.35 31.15 -25.90
CA PRO A 615 16.66 30.70 -26.35
C PRO A 615 17.17 29.53 -25.50
N CYS A 616 18.20 28.84 -26.00
CA CYS A 616 18.85 27.74 -25.30
C CYS A 616 19.68 28.24 -24.12
N GLU A 617 19.44 27.71 -22.92
CA GLU A 617 20.21 28.03 -21.70
C GLU A 617 21.73 27.85 -21.89
N ASP A 618 22.15 26.75 -22.51
CA ASP A 618 23.57 26.37 -22.61
C ASP A 618 24.33 27.07 -23.76
N CYS A 619 23.65 27.55 -24.81
CA CYS A 619 24.32 28.03 -26.04
C CYS A 619 23.66 29.24 -26.73
N GLY A 620 22.64 29.85 -26.13
CA GLY A 620 22.00 31.08 -26.61
C GLY A 620 21.18 30.97 -27.89
N ARG A 621 21.18 29.83 -28.60
CA ARG A 621 20.40 29.61 -29.84
C ARG A 621 18.93 29.95 -29.62
N THR A 622 18.37 30.85 -30.45
CA THR A 622 16.97 31.29 -30.40
C THR A 622 15.98 30.16 -30.72
N GLU A 623 14.72 30.34 -30.33
CA GLU A 623 13.60 29.42 -30.66
C GLU A 623 13.84 27.96 -30.26
N ALA A 624 14.57 27.76 -29.15
CA ALA A 624 15.06 26.46 -28.72
C ALA A 624 14.22 25.84 -27.59
N ALA A 625 13.04 26.40 -27.28
CA ALA A 625 12.19 25.98 -26.17
C ALA A 625 12.88 25.93 -24.78
N GLY A 626 14.00 26.64 -24.61
CA GLY A 626 14.88 26.58 -23.43
C GLY A 626 16.11 25.68 -23.60
N LEU A 627 16.06 24.63 -24.41
CA LEU A 627 17.22 23.75 -24.71
C LEU A 627 17.19 23.22 -26.14
N CYS A 628 18.18 23.60 -26.94
CA CYS A 628 18.30 23.09 -28.31
C CYS A 628 18.63 21.59 -28.33
N PRO A 629 18.34 20.87 -29.44
CA PRO A 629 18.51 19.42 -29.49
C PRO A 629 19.91 18.93 -29.09
N VAL A 630 20.98 19.62 -29.52
CA VAL A 630 22.37 19.27 -29.15
C VAL A 630 22.57 19.37 -27.64
N CYS A 631 22.23 20.50 -27.02
CA CYS A 631 22.42 20.71 -25.58
C CYS A 631 21.52 19.78 -24.73
N SER A 632 20.28 19.52 -25.17
CA SER A 632 19.38 18.55 -24.54
C SER A 632 19.94 17.12 -24.59
N LEU A 633 20.53 16.73 -25.73
CA LEU A 633 21.26 15.46 -25.88
C LEU A 633 22.51 15.44 -24.99
N SER A 634 23.35 16.48 -24.99
CA SER A 634 24.56 16.55 -24.15
C SER A 634 24.26 16.52 -22.65
N ARG A 635 23.25 17.25 -22.16
CA ARG A 635 22.75 17.15 -20.77
C ARG A 635 22.27 15.72 -20.46
N SER A 636 21.58 15.07 -21.40
CA SER A 636 21.16 13.66 -21.27
C SER A 636 22.36 12.69 -21.21
N THR A 637 23.34 12.85 -22.11
CA THR A 637 24.57 12.06 -22.14
C THR A 637 25.34 12.20 -20.84
N LYS A 638 25.49 13.42 -20.31
CA LYS A 638 26.10 13.64 -18.99
C LYS A 638 25.34 12.91 -17.89
N ALA A 639 24.02 13.05 -17.80
CA ALA A 639 23.22 12.37 -16.78
C ALA A 639 23.32 10.83 -16.87
N LEU A 640 23.46 10.26 -18.08
CA LEU A 640 23.69 8.83 -18.29
C LEU A 640 25.10 8.40 -17.88
N VAL A 641 26.13 9.21 -18.20
CA VAL A 641 27.52 8.97 -17.79
C VAL A 641 27.66 9.05 -16.28
N ASP A 642 27.12 10.08 -15.63
CA ASP A 642 27.18 10.24 -14.18
C ASP A 642 26.53 9.04 -13.46
N GLN A 643 25.35 8.58 -13.92
CA GLN A 643 24.72 7.34 -13.42
C GLN A 643 25.59 6.09 -13.67
N ALA A 644 26.26 6.00 -14.81
CA ALA A 644 27.13 4.88 -15.16
C ALA A 644 28.42 4.87 -14.32
N VAL A 645 28.93 6.04 -13.92
CA VAL A 645 30.02 6.19 -12.96
C VAL A 645 29.55 5.73 -11.58
N ASP A 646 28.39 6.20 -11.12
CA ASP A 646 27.89 5.89 -9.77
C ASP A 646 27.64 4.39 -9.54
N ILE A 647 27.11 3.67 -10.54
CA ILE A 647 26.99 2.20 -10.46
C ILE A 647 28.36 1.51 -10.32
N ALA A 648 29.39 2.03 -11.00
CA ALA A 648 30.73 1.45 -10.94
C ALA A 648 31.50 1.82 -9.66
N VAL A 649 31.27 3.02 -9.10
CA VAL A 649 31.86 3.47 -7.83
C VAL A 649 31.18 2.75 -6.66
N ALA A 650 29.85 2.71 -6.60
CA ALA A 650 29.09 2.14 -5.49
C ALA A 650 29.34 0.63 -5.24
N VAL A 651 29.86 -0.10 -6.24
CA VAL A 651 30.18 -1.53 -6.15
C VAL A 651 31.70 -1.78 -6.06
N ARG A 652 32.52 -0.73 -5.90
CA ARG A 652 34.00 -0.83 -5.88
C ARG A 652 34.71 0.02 -4.84
N ALA A 653 34.19 1.19 -4.48
CA ALA A 653 34.77 2.04 -3.45
C ALA A 653 34.47 1.46 -2.07
N ASP A 654 35.42 1.62 -1.14
CA ASP A 654 35.02 1.79 0.26
C ASP A 654 34.21 3.09 0.35
N VAL A 655 33.10 3.08 1.09
CA VAL A 655 32.19 4.23 1.19
C VAL A 655 32.49 5.06 2.44
N ASP A 656 33.25 4.51 3.39
CA ASP A 656 33.65 5.21 4.61
C ASP A 656 34.94 6.04 4.41
N ASP A 657 35.71 5.80 3.32
CA ASP A 657 36.76 6.72 2.84
C ASP A 657 36.26 7.66 1.72
N PRO A 658 35.98 8.95 2.02
CA PRO A 658 35.56 9.92 1.01
C PRO A 658 36.66 10.27 0.00
N GLN A 659 37.95 10.05 0.29
CA GLN A 659 39.04 10.30 -0.66
C GLN A 659 39.10 9.19 -1.73
N ALA A 660 39.01 7.91 -1.34
CA ALA A 660 38.85 6.81 -2.30
C ALA A 660 37.58 6.96 -3.15
N VAL A 661 36.45 7.36 -2.57
CA VAL A 661 35.22 7.66 -3.31
C VAL A 661 35.45 8.76 -4.36
N ALA A 662 36.13 9.85 -3.99
CA ALA A 662 36.40 10.97 -4.90
C ALA A 662 37.36 10.57 -6.02
N ALA A 663 38.49 9.93 -5.69
CA ALA A 663 39.50 9.48 -6.65
C ALA A 663 38.92 8.47 -7.65
N LEU A 664 38.17 7.47 -7.18
CA LEU A 664 37.53 6.49 -8.05
C LEU A 664 36.41 7.11 -8.90
N THR A 665 35.65 8.07 -8.36
CA THR A 665 34.65 8.83 -9.14
C THR A 665 35.31 9.60 -10.29
N ALA A 666 36.44 10.26 -10.04
CA ALA A 666 37.19 10.99 -11.07
C ALA A 666 37.74 10.05 -12.16
N GLN A 667 38.50 9.01 -11.78
CA GLN A 667 39.09 8.04 -12.71
C GLN A 667 38.02 7.38 -13.58
N VAL A 668 36.98 6.81 -12.95
CA VAL A 668 35.90 6.14 -13.68
C VAL A 668 35.12 7.14 -14.54
N GLY A 669 34.99 8.41 -14.11
CA GLY A 669 34.44 9.49 -14.92
C GLY A 669 35.20 9.71 -16.22
N GLU A 670 36.52 9.90 -16.14
CA GLU A 670 37.39 10.10 -17.30
C GLU A 670 37.37 8.91 -18.26
N ASP A 671 37.50 7.68 -17.75
CA ASP A 671 37.38 6.44 -18.52
C ASP A 671 36.03 6.37 -19.29
N THR A 672 34.93 6.73 -18.62
CA THR A 672 33.59 6.70 -19.22
C THR A 672 33.46 7.74 -20.33
N TRP A 673 33.94 8.97 -20.08
CA TRP A 673 33.92 10.04 -21.08
C TRP A 673 34.88 9.80 -22.24
N ALA A 674 35.98 9.06 -22.05
CA ALA A 674 36.86 8.63 -23.13
C ALA A 674 36.13 7.65 -24.07
N VAL A 675 35.45 6.63 -23.52
CA VAL A 675 34.64 5.68 -24.30
C VAL A 675 33.49 6.40 -25.03
N VAL A 676 32.73 7.25 -24.34
CA VAL A 676 31.55 7.92 -24.92
C VAL A 676 31.93 8.90 -26.04
N ARG A 677 32.99 9.69 -25.87
CA ARG A 677 33.51 10.58 -26.94
C ARG A 677 34.19 9.83 -28.09
N GLY A 678 34.48 8.55 -27.90
CA GLY A 678 34.91 7.62 -28.96
C GLY A 678 33.77 7.14 -29.86
N ALA A 679 32.52 7.57 -29.64
CA ALA A 679 31.39 7.27 -30.51
C ALA A 679 31.61 7.81 -31.94
N GLY A 680 31.89 6.92 -32.88
CA GLY A 680 31.82 7.24 -34.30
C GLY A 680 30.38 7.62 -34.68
N ALA A 681 30.19 8.81 -35.24
CA ALA A 681 28.93 9.14 -35.89
C ALA A 681 28.76 8.27 -37.14
N PRO A 682 27.56 7.72 -37.42
CA PRO A 682 27.30 7.02 -38.67
C PRO A 682 27.50 7.96 -39.88
N ASP A 683 27.81 7.39 -41.05
CA ASP A 683 28.29 8.13 -42.22
C ASP A 683 27.42 9.35 -42.59
N GLY A 684 27.93 10.52 -42.19
CA GLY A 684 27.19 11.77 -42.08
C GLY A 684 28.04 12.85 -41.38
N ALA A 685 29.32 12.93 -41.78
CA ALA A 685 30.39 13.60 -41.05
C ALA A 685 30.26 15.15 -41.03
N GLY A 686 29.35 15.67 -40.21
CA GLY A 686 29.22 17.11 -39.97
C GLY A 686 28.15 17.52 -38.96
N ASP A 687 27.04 16.79 -38.82
CA ASP A 687 25.92 17.22 -37.96
C ASP A 687 26.22 17.03 -36.46
N PRO A 688 26.24 18.11 -35.65
CA PRO A 688 26.39 18.00 -34.19
C PRO A 688 25.21 17.28 -33.51
N VAL A 689 24.01 17.25 -34.11
CA VAL A 689 22.87 16.50 -33.55
C VAL A 689 23.10 14.99 -33.68
N CYS A 690 23.51 14.50 -34.87
CA CYS A 690 23.89 13.10 -35.07
C CYS A 690 25.03 12.65 -34.13
N ARG A 691 26.06 13.49 -33.92
CA ARG A 691 27.12 13.18 -32.95
C ARG A 691 26.60 13.11 -31.51
N ALA A 692 25.87 14.12 -31.05
CA ALA A 692 25.33 14.13 -29.68
C ALA A 692 24.33 12.98 -29.43
N PHE A 693 23.62 12.52 -30.47
CA PHE A 693 22.78 11.33 -30.40
C PHE A 693 23.60 10.03 -30.29
N ALA A 694 24.66 9.87 -31.09
CA ALA A 694 25.57 8.71 -31.01
C ALA A 694 26.28 8.62 -29.65
N GLU A 695 26.75 9.76 -29.11
CA GLU A 695 27.29 9.84 -27.76
C GLU A 695 26.26 9.42 -26.69
N LYS A 696 25.00 9.88 -26.80
CA LYS A 696 23.91 9.50 -25.88
C LYS A 696 23.61 7.99 -25.94
N ASP A 697 23.49 7.43 -27.14
CA ASP A 697 23.21 6.00 -27.34
C ASP A 697 24.36 5.13 -26.79
N LEU A 698 25.62 5.52 -27.00
CA LEU A 698 26.76 4.83 -26.40
C LEU A 698 26.78 4.97 -24.87
N ALA A 699 26.47 6.15 -24.33
CA ALA A 699 26.35 6.34 -22.86
C ALA A 699 25.24 5.47 -22.26
N GLN A 700 24.08 5.34 -22.94
CA GLN A 700 22.99 4.46 -22.53
C GLN A 700 23.40 2.98 -22.55
N LYS A 701 24.16 2.56 -23.57
CA LYS A 701 24.72 1.19 -23.66
C LYS A 701 25.75 0.92 -22.55
N VAL A 702 26.62 1.88 -22.23
CA VAL A 702 27.61 1.76 -21.15
C VAL A 702 26.94 1.71 -19.77
N LEU A 703 25.90 2.51 -19.54
CA LEU A 703 25.08 2.48 -18.32
C LEU A 703 24.47 1.08 -18.10
N GLU A 704 23.79 0.54 -19.11
CA GLU A 704 23.13 -0.77 -19.00
C GLU A 704 24.15 -1.92 -18.87
N GLN A 705 25.28 -1.89 -19.60
CA GLN A 705 26.36 -2.86 -19.41
C GLN A 705 26.94 -2.83 -17.98
N ARG A 706 27.14 -1.65 -17.39
CA ARG A 706 27.62 -1.54 -16.01
C ARG A 706 26.57 -2.03 -15.01
N ARG A 707 25.30 -1.70 -15.23
CA ARG A 707 24.18 -2.20 -14.43
C ARG A 707 24.11 -3.74 -14.45
N GLN A 708 24.24 -4.36 -15.63
CA GLN A 708 24.22 -5.81 -15.78
C GLN A 708 25.42 -6.47 -15.06
N ARG A 709 26.64 -5.93 -15.22
CA ARG A 709 27.84 -6.43 -14.51
C ARG A 709 27.72 -6.28 -12.98
N ALA A 710 27.19 -5.15 -12.50
CA ALA A 710 26.92 -4.94 -11.08
C ALA A 710 25.89 -5.94 -10.53
N LEU A 711 24.76 -6.12 -11.23
CA LEU A 711 23.73 -7.09 -10.84
C LEU A 711 24.24 -8.54 -10.90
N GLN A 712 25.13 -8.89 -11.83
CA GLN A 712 25.75 -10.22 -11.87
C GLN A 712 26.59 -10.46 -10.60
N ARG A 713 27.55 -9.56 -10.30
CA ARG A 713 28.41 -9.68 -9.10
C ARG A 713 27.59 -9.70 -7.81
N LEU A 714 26.49 -8.95 -7.75
CA LEU A 714 25.60 -8.92 -6.57
C LEU A 714 24.68 -10.14 -6.47
N ARG A 715 24.38 -10.85 -7.57
CA ARG A 715 23.66 -12.15 -7.54
C ARG A 715 24.50 -13.29 -6.97
N GLU A 716 25.82 -13.16 -7.04
CA GLU A 716 26.82 -14.11 -6.54
C GLU A 716 27.23 -13.78 -5.07
N SER A 717 26.57 -12.80 -4.44
CA SER A 717 26.85 -12.38 -3.05
C SER A 717 26.27 -13.32 -1.99
N GLY A 718 26.89 -13.33 -0.81
CA GLY A 718 26.41 -14.08 0.37
C GLY A 718 24.93 -13.81 0.72
N PRO A 719 24.47 -12.55 0.80
CA PRO A 719 23.05 -12.24 1.04
C PRO A 719 22.11 -12.77 -0.05
N ALA A 720 22.52 -12.73 -1.33
CA ALA A 720 21.73 -13.27 -2.44
C ALA A 720 21.64 -14.81 -2.37
N GLU A 721 22.73 -15.50 -2.04
CA GLU A 721 22.73 -16.97 -1.84
C GLU A 721 21.92 -17.40 -0.60
N MET A 722 21.97 -16.65 0.49
CA MET A 722 21.19 -16.96 1.70
C MET A 722 19.67 -16.90 1.43
N GLU A 723 19.19 -15.83 0.79
CA GLU A 723 17.77 -15.71 0.40
C GLU A 723 17.41 -16.73 -0.68
N ALA A 724 18.31 -17.03 -1.63
CA ALA A 724 18.09 -18.09 -2.62
C ALA A 724 17.93 -19.48 -1.99
N ALA A 725 18.79 -19.82 -1.02
CA ALA A 725 18.70 -21.07 -0.26
C ALA A 725 17.43 -21.11 0.62
N HIS A 726 17.01 -19.98 1.20
CA HIS A 726 15.75 -19.87 1.92
C HIS A 726 14.55 -20.10 1.00
N VAL A 727 14.46 -19.39 -0.14
CA VAL A 727 13.37 -19.52 -1.11
C VAL A 727 13.33 -20.90 -1.77
N ARG A 728 14.49 -21.52 -2.06
CA ARG A 728 14.58 -22.92 -2.50
C ARG A 728 13.96 -23.86 -1.47
N ARG A 729 14.36 -23.75 -0.20
CA ARG A 729 13.84 -24.56 0.93
C ARG A 729 12.33 -24.37 1.10
N MET A 730 11.84 -23.13 1.05
CA MET A 730 10.42 -22.80 1.16
C MET A 730 9.59 -23.27 -0.05
N THR A 731 10.15 -23.27 -1.27
CA THR A 731 9.44 -23.72 -2.47
C THR A 731 9.31 -25.25 -2.53
N LEU A 732 10.28 -25.99 -1.99
CA LEU A 732 10.23 -27.45 -1.86
C LEU A 732 9.44 -27.92 -0.63
N HIS A 733 9.10 -27.03 0.31
CA HIS A 733 8.46 -27.39 1.56
C HIS A 733 7.10 -28.07 1.34
N GLY A 734 6.97 -29.33 1.76
CA GLY A 734 5.75 -30.12 1.61
C GLY A 734 5.49 -30.63 0.18
N MET A 735 6.42 -30.45 -0.75
CA MET A 735 6.32 -31.00 -2.11
C MET A 735 7.14 -32.29 -2.25
N PHE A 736 6.60 -33.27 -2.98
CA PHE A 736 7.38 -34.45 -3.37
C PHE A 736 8.58 -34.06 -4.24
N PRO A 737 9.76 -34.70 -4.09
CA PRO A 737 11.01 -34.33 -4.75
C PRO A 737 11.05 -34.77 -6.22
N THR A 738 10.11 -34.27 -7.02
CA THR A 738 10.10 -34.44 -8.49
C THR A 738 11.00 -33.40 -9.17
N GLU A 739 11.52 -33.73 -10.35
CA GLU A 739 12.40 -32.81 -11.09
C GLU A 739 11.69 -31.48 -11.43
N LYS A 740 10.41 -31.54 -11.80
CA LYS A 740 9.56 -30.36 -12.02
C LYS A 740 9.46 -29.44 -10.78
N ASN A 741 9.49 -30.02 -9.57
CA ASN A 741 9.48 -29.24 -8.33
C ASN A 741 10.87 -28.66 -8.00
N ARG A 742 11.95 -29.38 -8.32
CA ARG A 742 13.34 -28.85 -8.27
C ARG A 742 13.51 -27.68 -9.22
N GLU A 743 13.13 -27.82 -10.49
CA GLU A 743 13.09 -26.73 -11.47
C GLU A 743 12.32 -25.51 -10.96
N ARG A 744 11.13 -25.73 -10.36
CA ARG A 744 10.31 -24.64 -9.79
C ARG A 744 11.05 -23.94 -8.66
N ALA A 745 11.73 -24.68 -7.79
CA ALA A 745 12.51 -24.12 -6.69
C ALA A 745 13.75 -23.37 -7.18
N GLU A 746 14.48 -23.87 -8.19
CA GLU A 746 15.59 -23.14 -8.81
C GLU A 746 15.12 -21.86 -9.52
N LYS A 747 14.01 -21.92 -10.27
CA LYS A 747 13.41 -20.74 -10.93
C LYS A 747 12.91 -19.71 -9.91
N ALA A 748 12.48 -20.13 -8.72
CA ALA A 748 12.14 -19.23 -7.62
C ALA A 748 13.40 -18.65 -6.95
N ALA A 749 14.41 -19.47 -6.67
CA ALA A 749 15.67 -19.06 -6.06
C ALA A 749 16.47 -18.09 -6.96
N ALA A 750 16.50 -18.32 -8.27
CA ALA A 750 17.13 -17.42 -9.24
C ALA A 750 16.48 -16.02 -9.25
N LYS A 751 15.14 -15.95 -9.22
CA LYS A 751 14.40 -14.69 -9.07
C LYS A 751 14.65 -14.01 -7.72
N ALA A 752 14.87 -14.80 -6.67
CA ALA A 752 15.22 -14.28 -5.35
C ALA A 752 16.62 -13.63 -5.36
N ARG A 753 17.63 -14.28 -5.96
CA ARG A 753 18.97 -13.68 -6.19
C ARG A 753 18.88 -12.38 -6.97
N GLU A 754 18.10 -12.38 -8.05
CA GLU A 754 17.93 -11.20 -8.92
C GLU A 754 17.31 -10.02 -8.15
N ARG A 755 16.24 -10.25 -7.38
CA ARG A 755 15.63 -9.25 -6.51
C ARG A 755 16.62 -8.71 -5.47
N VAL A 756 17.31 -9.59 -4.75
CA VAL A 756 18.29 -9.18 -3.72
C VAL A 756 19.43 -8.37 -4.35
N ALA A 757 19.92 -8.75 -5.54
CA ALA A 757 20.94 -7.97 -6.25
C ALA A 757 20.44 -6.58 -6.66
N GLN A 758 19.19 -6.44 -7.08
CA GLN A 758 18.57 -5.13 -7.39
C GLN A 758 18.38 -4.27 -6.13
N ASP A 759 18.02 -4.88 -5.00
CA ASP A 759 17.85 -4.18 -3.73
C ASP A 759 19.20 -3.76 -3.12
N LEU A 760 20.22 -4.64 -3.16
CA LEU A 760 21.60 -4.33 -2.79
C LEU A 760 22.17 -3.19 -3.64
N LEU A 761 21.99 -3.22 -4.97
CA LEU A 761 22.46 -2.14 -5.84
C LEU A 761 21.82 -0.79 -5.46
N ARG A 762 20.55 -0.80 -5.03
CA ARG A 762 19.85 0.40 -4.53
C ARG A 762 20.38 0.84 -3.16
N GLU A 763 20.77 -0.08 -2.30
CA GLU A 763 21.41 0.21 -1.01
C GLU A 763 22.77 0.91 -1.23
N PHE A 764 23.67 0.29 -2.00
CA PHE A 764 25.01 0.81 -2.31
C PHE A 764 24.98 2.19 -3.00
N LEU A 765 24.09 2.40 -3.97
CA LEU A 765 23.89 3.72 -4.59
C LEU A 765 23.39 4.77 -3.56
N GLY A 766 22.55 4.33 -2.61
CA GLY A 766 22.09 5.17 -1.50
C GLY A 766 23.20 5.50 -0.49
N ASP A 767 24.16 4.60 -0.27
CA ASP A 767 25.33 4.86 0.58
C ASP A 767 26.27 5.86 -0.09
N LEU A 768 26.59 5.67 -1.38
CA LEU A 768 27.42 6.60 -2.16
C LEU A 768 26.83 8.02 -2.15
N ALA A 769 25.52 8.15 -2.28
CA ALA A 769 24.82 9.43 -2.15
C ALA A 769 24.93 10.03 -0.74
N ARG A 770 24.86 9.21 0.32
CA ARG A 770 25.05 9.66 1.72
C ARG A 770 26.48 10.11 1.99
N ALA A 771 27.49 9.36 1.56
CA ALA A 771 28.89 9.70 1.76
C ALA A 771 29.25 11.02 1.06
N ARG A 772 28.84 11.20 -0.21
CA ARG A 772 29.01 12.49 -0.92
C ARG A 772 28.27 13.64 -0.22
N ALA A 773 27.07 13.41 0.30
CA ALA A 773 26.32 14.43 1.05
C ALA A 773 26.90 14.74 2.45
N ALA A 774 27.75 13.87 3.00
CA ALA A 774 28.50 14.09 4.23
C ALA A 774 29.87 14.76 3.98
N ALA A 775 30.51 14.45 2.84
CA ALA A 775 31.78 15.05 2.41
C ALA A 775 31.64 16.50 1.91
N LEU A 776 30.44 16.91 1.47
CA LEU A 776 30.15 18.32 1.19
C LEU A 776 30.25 19.16 2.48
N PRO A 777 31.08 20.23 2.51
CA PRO A 777 31.15 21.12 3.65
C PRO A 777 29.77 21.71 3.97
N ARG A 778 29.19 21.32 5.10
CA ARG A 778 27.99 21.98 5.62
C ARG A 778 28.41 23.36 6.13
N GLU A 779 28.04 24.38 5.37
CA GLU A 779 28.06 25.76 5.86
C GLU A 779 27.37 25.80 7.22
N ARG A 780 28.09 26.25 8.24
CA ARG A 780 27.55 26.39 9.58
C ARG A 780 26.41 27.41 9.49
N PRO A 781 25.15 27.06 9.81
CA PRO A 781 24.06 28.02 9.68
C PRO A 781 24.38 29.24 10.54
N PRO A 782 24.21 30.47 10.02
CA PRO A 782 24.66 31.69 10.69
C PRO A 782 24.16 31.78 12.13
N ALA A 783 24.88 32.51 12.97
CA ALA A 783 24.55 32.67 14.38
C ALA A 783 23.10 33.15 14.54
N TRP A 784 22.45 32.78 15.64
CA TRP A 784 21.04 33.17 15.85
C TRP A 784 20.88 34.69 15.84
N SER A 785 21.87 35.44 16.31
CA SER A 785 21.98 36.90 16.18
C SER A 785 21.97 37.39 14.73
N GLU A 786 22.72 36.76 13.84
CA GLU A 786 22.82 37.13 12.42
C GLU A 786 21.50 36.82 11.69
N ARG A 787 20.89 35.65 11.98
CA ARG A 787 19.57 35.29 11.47
C ARG A 787 18.45 36.17 12.01
N CYS A 788 18.52 36.61 13.26
CA CYS A 788 17.57 37.60 13.80
C CYS A 788 17.70 38.95 13.09
N SER A 789 18.91 39.39 12.73
CA SER A 789 19.12 40.63 11.96
C SER A 789 18.58 40.51 10.54
N ASP A 790 18.79 39.38 9.85
CA ASP A 790 18.20 39.12 8.53
C ASP A 790 16.67 39.05 8.59
N LEU A 791 16.10 38.32 9.56
CA LEU A 791 14.65 38.22 9.75
C LEU A 791 14.00 39.55 10.14
N ALA A 792 14.69 40.41 10.90
CA ALA A 792 14.22 41.76 11.22
C ALA A 792 14.40 42.77 10.07
N GLY A 793 15.31 42.48 9.12
CA GLY A 793 15.52 43.28 7.91
C GLY A 793 14.59 42.93 6.75
N ARG A 794 13.90 41.78 6.81
CA ARG A 794 12.88 41.40 5.81
C ARG A 794 11.61 42.24 6.02
N PRO A 795 11.03 42.83 4.95
CA PRO A 795 9.70 43.41 5.05
C PRO A 795 8.68 42.32 5.39
N LEU A 796 7.77 42.62 6.32
CA LEU A 796 6.61 41.76 6.58
C LEU A 796 5.61 41.93 5.44
N ASP A 797 5.09 40.83 4.91
CA ASP A 797 4.00 40.87 3.92
C ASP A 797 2.77 41.58 4.53
N GLU A 798 2.04 42.34 3.70
CA GLU A 798 0.99 43.26 4.16
C GLU A 798 -0.12 42.55 4.97
N ASP A 799 -0.45 41.31 4.61
CA ASP A 799 -1.39 40.43 5.35
C ASP A 799 -0.98 40.24 6.83
N THR A 800 0.33 40.19 7.11
CA THR A 800 0.85 40.03 8.48
C THR A 800 0.62 41.28 9.33
N VAL A 801 0.68 42.46 8.72
CA VAL A 801 0.52 43.76 9.41
C VAL A 801 -0.95 43.97 9.81
N ALA A 802 -1.90 43.52 8.98
CA ALA A 802 -3.33 43.58 9.26
C ALA A 802 -3.72 42.82 10.55
N VAL A 803 -3.09 41.66 10.82
CA VAL A 803 -3.36 40.87 12.03
C VAL A 803 -2.86 41.58 13.29
N GLY A 804 -1.73 42.28 13.23
CA GLY A 804 -1.17 43.01 14.36
C GLY A 804 -2.02 44.21 14.80
N ALA A 805 -2.58 44.95 13.84
CA ALA A 805 -3.41 46.12 14.13
C ALA A 805 -4.75 45.78 14.81
N GLY A 806 -5.32 44.60 14.53
CA GLY A 806 -6.60 44.16 15.08
C GLY A 806 -6.61 43.87 16.59
N ALA A 807 -5.44 43.68 17.22
CA ALA A 807 -5.32 43.35 18.64
C ALA A 807 -5.28 44.58 19.59
N GLY A 808 -5.29 45.80 19.04
CA GLY A 808 -5.12 47.05 19.79
C GLY A 808 -6.41 47.75 20.25
N SER A 809 -7.58 47.11 20.15
CA SER A 809 -8.87 47.69 20.58
C SER A 809 -9.89 46.64 21.00
N ALA A 810 -9.76 46.20 22.25
CA ALA A 810 -10.74 45.44 23.02
C ALA A 810 -10.61 45.83 24.51
#